data_AF-A0A8H7FKD6-F1
#
_entry.id   AF-A0A8H7FKD6-F1
#
_cell.length_a   1.000
_cell.length_b   1.000
_cell.length_c   1.000
_cell.angle_alpha   90.00
_cell.angle_beta   90.00
_cell.angle_gamma   90.00
#
_symmetry.space_group_name_H-M   'P 1'
#
loop_
_entity.id
_entity.type
_entity.pdbx_description
1 polymer ?
#
loop_
_entity_poly.entity_id
_entity_poly.type
_entity_poly.pdbx_seq_one_letter_code
_entity_poly.pdbx_strand_id
1 'polypeptide(L)'
;MVQSLISQSPDIQKILAFEGAFEKLFNTIGQEGGVEGGVVAHDALVVVDGLLRFNASNQSYFREIGLPPVLLRILLFAPDLQMHDPAPQEFALQFWDEQKATNTSLVLGILGMLISSKSPNPQESDALTRCLVEIALASNAPTRLKTQALRLLPTNLDFPLPEIVLTPYMPVPESNGEEWDRLEPSSALDALVELPLHGEYNGLNSDKRIKEGLELRTAALSVFENFVRNENIRQAIVQSMVPSEDPSVVKPNTPLLHALSSPPESPLTPATVTSTHLATQLFGHLLRGSAKAKETARAIKPAPANPETAPDAPGQFFVPADGPPPSIVVPVEEDDDDEPQSLIQQLSENLSLAFLSRSRADNSDREAREWDRLVVGYLCLLSQWLWEDPKAVREFLEAGGLGMLVEQTNQTSEVDVVVPGLCAFLLGICYEFNREAGEITRGTIRPLLDRLGVDTLVGRMSRLREDERFKDVGPDSIVLPYPTPANAQIGLKPEGSNEGEIWFDWAFVDFWKSNYCQSTPPNFLCMQLTLQTDTVQRGFSNDPKSLASSSGANAESAMLIASLREVIQNQSQEIESLQAKVKERSTGNNDNQKQLETEVVSLKARLQKSEAKTKEVEKEQEDLLVLLDEVTTKRKHDKERMRLAGLEVSEDEADDDDDDDDDEEDEEDE
;
A
#
# COMPACT_ATOMS: atom_id res chain seq x y z
N MET A 1 -4.55 -14.83 -41.13
CA MET A 1 -4.49 -16.32 -41.19
C MET A 1 -3.85 -16.90 -39.94
N VAL A 2 -2.63 -16.49 -39.54
CA VAL A 2 -1.96 -16.97 -38.31
C VAL A 2 -2.83 -16.74 -37.06
N GLN A 3 -3.39 -15.53 -36.89
CA GLN A 3 -4.30 -15.20 -35.77
C GLN A 3 -5.48 -16.18 -35.64
N SER A 4 -6.08 -16.59 -36.76
CA SER A 4 -7.21 -17.54 -36.77
C SER A 4 -6.80 -18.97 -36.43
N LEU A 5 -5.53 -19.34 -36.71
CA LEU A 5 -5.00 -20.66 -36.41
C LEU A 5 -4.61 -20.79 -34.92
N ILE A 6 -4.04 -19.74 -34.33
CA ILE A 6 -3.59 -19.74 -32.92
C ILE A 6 -4.75 -19.63 -31.92
N SER A 7 -5.86 -18.99 -32.29
CA SER A 7 -6.99 -18.79 -31.37
C SER A 7 -7.75 -20.07 -31.05
N GLN A 8 -7.56 -21.14 -31.83
CA GLN A 8 -8.29 -22.41 -31.70
C GLN A 8 -7.45 -23.58 -31.18
N SER A 9 -6.12 -23.42 -31.03
CA SER A 9 -5.25 -24.55 -30.66
C SER A 9 -3.99 -24.11 -29.90
N PRO A 10 -3.89 -24.46 -28.60
CA PRO A 10 -2.66 -24.30 -27.82
C PRO A 10 -1.46 -25.05 -28.41
N ASP A 11 -1.69 -26.16 -29.12
CA ASP A 11 -0.61 -26.92 -29.76
C ASP A 11 -0.03 -26.18 -30.96
N ILE A 12 -0.87 -25.53 -31.78
CA ILE A 12 -0.40 -24.67 -32.87
C ILE A 12 0.40 -23.49 -32.31
N GLN A 13 -0.06 -22.89 -31.21
CA GLN A 13 0.68 -21.80 -30.55
C GLN A 13 2.10 -22.25 -30.15
N LYS A 14 2.24 -23.46 -29.59
CA LYS A 14 3.54 -24.02 -29.19
C LYS A 14 4.42 -24.30 -30.40
N ILE A 15 3.88 -24.94 -31.44
CA ILE A 15 4.61 -25.25 -32.68
C ILE A 15 5.17 -23.96 -33.30
N LEU A 16 4.35 -22.91 -33.40
CA LEU A 16 4.81 -21.63 -33.94
C LEU A 16 5.89 -20.98 -33.07
N ALA A 17 5.77 -21.05 -31.75
CA ALA A 17 6.82 -20.58 -30.84
C ALA A 17 8.14 -21.34 -31.07
N PHE A 18 8.11 -22.67 -31.18
CA PHE A 18 9.29 -23.49 -31.46
C PHE A 18 9.94 -23.21 -32.83
N GLU A 19 9.16 -22.77 -33.82
CA GLU A 19 9.64 -22.37 -35.16
C GLU A 19 10.20 -20.92 -35.20
N GLY A 20 10.46 -20.33 -34.03
CA GLY A 20 11.05 -19.00 -33.87
C GLY A 20 10.11 -17.87 -34.30
N ALA A 21 8.80 -18.00 -34.04
CA ALA A 21 7.83 -16.97 -34.40
C ALA A 21 8.06 -15.67 -33.62
N PHE A 22 8.43 -15.74 -32.34
CA PHE A 22 8.61 -14.54 -31.52
C PHE A 22 9.73 -13.65 -32.06
N GLU A 23 10.90 -14.21 -32.38
CA GLU A 23 12.04 -13.48 -32.91
C GLU A 23 11.71 -12.83 -34.25
N LYS A 24 11.00 -13.53 -35.14
CA LYS A 24 10.55 -12.98 -36.43
C LYS A 24 9.56 -11.82 -36.24
N LEU A 25 8.63 -11.96 -35.30
CA LEU A 25 7.66 -10.91 -34.98
C LEU A 25 8.34 -9.70 -34.34
N PHE A 26 9.25 -9.89 -33.40
CA PHE A 26 10.00 -8.79 -32.77
C PHE A 26 10.99 -8.10 -33.71
N ASN A 27 11.58 -8.84 -34.67
CA ASN A 27 12.35 -8.22 -35.74
C ASN A 27 11.47 -7.31 -36.61
N THR A 28 10.24 -7.75 -36.91
CA THR A 28 9.26 -6.92 -37.67
C THR A 28 8.86 -5.69 -36.86
N ILE A 29 8.49 -5.87 -35.59
CA ILE A 29 8.15 -4.77 -34.67
C ILE A 29 9.30 -3.77 -34.57
N GLY A 30 10.54 -4.25 -34.41
CA GLY A 30 11.72 -3.40 -34.34
C GLY A 30 12.01 -2.63 -35.64
N GLN A 31 11.84 -3.26 -36.80
CA GLN A 31 12.03 -2.62 -38.11
C GLN A 31 11.02 -1.51 -38.38
N GLU A 32 9.78 -1.68 -37.90
CA GLU A 32 8.72 -0.68 -38.05
C GLU A 32 8.78 0.44 -36.99
N GLY A 33 9.68 0.38 -36.00
CA GLY A 33 9.81 1.42 -34.98
C GLY A 33 9.01 1.14 -33.69
N GLY A 34 8.82 -0.12 -33.34
CA GLY A 34 8.20 -0.52 -32.07
C GLY A 34 6.71 -0.19 -32.04
N VAL A 35 6.27 0.48 -30.97
CA VAL A 35 4.85 0.89 -30.83
C VAL A 35 4.43 1.95 -31.85
N GLU A 36 5.38 2.66 -32.46
CA GLU A 36 5.11 3.68 -33.49
C GLU A 36 4.95 3.08 -34.91
N GLY A 37 5.19 1.78 -35.08
CA GLY A 37 5.21 1.10 -36.38
C GLY A 37 3.86 0.83 -37.05
N GLY A 38 2.86 1.67 -36.77
CA GLY A 38 1.57 1.63 -37.44
C GLY A 38 0.83 0.30 -37.33
N VAL A 39 0.13 -0.08 -38.41
CA VAL A 39 -0.70 -1.29 -38.49
C VAL A 39 0.14 -2.57 -38.60
N VAL A 40 1.35 -2.50 -39.16
CA VAL A 40 2.22 -3.68 -39.30
C VAL A 40 2.72 -4.12 -37.92
N ALA A 41 3.20 -3.17 -37.11
CA ALA A 41 3.56 -3.46 -35.72
C ALA A 41 2.34 -3.92 -34.91
N HIS A 42 1.16 -3.31 -35.14
CA HIS A 42 -0.10 -3.74 -34.53
C HIS A 42 -0.39 -5.23 -34.77
N ASP A 43 -0.45 -5.64 -36.04
CA ASP A 43 -0.78 -7.01 -36.41
C ASP A 43 0.22 -8.02 -35.83
N ALA A 44 1.51 -7.65 -35.80
CA ALA A 44 2.55 -8.46 -35.17
C ALA A 44 2.34 -8.59 -33.66
N LEU A 45 2.06 -7.49 -32.95
CA LEU A 45 1.76 -7.48 -31.51
C LEU A 45 0.51 -8.29 -31.17
N VAL A 46 -0.53 -8.24 -32.00
CA VAL A 46 -1.74 -9.08 -31.82
C VAL A 46 -1.39 -10.57 -31.93
N VAL A 47 -0.50 -10.95 -32.85
CA VAL A 47 -0.03 -12.34 -32.96
C VAL A 47 0.79 -12.73 -31.72
N VAL A 48 1.67 -11.85 -31.23
CA VAL A 48 2.44 -12.10 -29.99
C VAL A 48 1.49 -12.29 -28.80
N ASP A 49 0.51 -11.41 -28.62
CA ASP A 49 -0.51 -11.54 -27.57
C ASP A 49 -1.23 -12.89 -27.67
N GLY A 50 -1.71 -13.25 -28.86
CA GLY A 50 -2.42 -14.51 -29.10
C GLY A 50 -1.57 -15.76 -28.87
N LEU A 51 -0.24 -15.70 -29.08
CA LEU A 51 0.68 -16.80 -28.79
C LEU A 51 0.94 -16.98 -27.29
N LEU A 52 0.83 -15.92 -26.49
CA LEU A 52 1.09 -15.94 -25.05
C LEU A 52 -0.18 -16.17 -24.23
N ARG A 53 -1.33 -15.74 -24.75
CA ARG A 53 -2.61 -15.77 -24.04
C ARG A 53 -3.03 -17.20 -23.71
N PHE A 54 -3.24 -17.44 -22.41
CA PHE A 54 -3.59 -18.75 -21.83
C PHE A 54 -2.57 -19.87 -22.15
N ASN A 55 -1.31 -19.54 -22.43
CA ASN A 55 -0.27 -20.52 -22.76
C ASN A 55 0.99 -20.33 -21.91
N ALA A 56 0.99 -20.97 -20.73
CA ALA A 56 2.11 -20.89 -19.78
C ALA A 56 3.45 -21.37 -20.39
N SER A 57 3.42 -22.38 -21.28
CA SER A 57 4.63 -22.88 -21.94
C SER A 57 5.27 -21.80 -22.82
N ASN A 58 4.45 -21.09 -23.59
CA ASN A 58 4.92 -19.99 -24.43
C ASN A 58 5.39 -18.80 -23.58
N GLN A 59 4.71 -18.50 -22.47
CA GLN A 59 5.16 -17.45 -21.54
C GLN A 59 6.53 -17.77 -20.94
N SER A 60 6.77 -19.01 -20.51
CA SER A 60 8.08 -19.46 -20.02
C SER A 60 9.14 -19.35 -21.11
N TYR A 61 8.87 -19.89 -22.30
CA TYR A 61 9.80 -19.80 -23.42
C TYR A 61 10.13 -18.35 -23.79
N PHE A 62 9.13 -17.47 -23.82
CA PHE A 62 9.28 -16.04 -24.11
C PHE A 62 10.24 -15.33 -23.13
N ARG A 63 10.22 -15.71 -21.85
CA ARG A 63 11.18 -15.22 -20.85
C ARG A 63 12.57 -15.80 -21.07
N GLU A 64 12.67 -17.10 -21.36
CA GLU A 64 13.96 -17.78 -21.59
C GLU A 64 14.76 -17.17 -22.75
N ILE A 65 14.07 -16.71 -23.80
CA ILE A 65 14.71 -16.04 -24.95
C ILE A 65 14.97 -14.53 -24.72
N GLY A 66 14.68 -14.00 -23.53
CA GLY A 66 15.06 -12.64 -23.13
C GLY A 66 14.25 -11.52 -23.79
N LEU A 67 12.99 -11.77 -24.18
CA LEU A 67 12.11 -10.76 -24.78
C LEU A 67 11.41 -9.80 -23.81
N PRO A 68 11.17 -10.09 -22.51
CA PRO A 68 10.52 -9.13 -21.62
C PRO A 68 11.26 -7.77 -21.51
N PRO A 69 12.60 -7.70 -21.41
CA PRO A 69 13.32 -6.42 -21.46
C PRO A 69 13.15 -5.67 -22.79
N VAL A 70 12.91 -6.38 -23.90
CA VAL A 70 12.64 -5.76 -25.21
C VAL A 70 11.28 -5.07 -25.21
N LEU A 71 10.26 -5.66 -24.56
CA LEU A 71 8.95 -5.02 -24.37
C LEU A 71 9.05 -3.70 -23.59
N LEU A 72 9.92 -3.64 -22.58
CA LEU A 72 10.19 -2.41 -21.83
C LEU A 72 10.85 -1.35 -22.73
N ARG A 73 11.86 -1.74 -23.50
CA ARG A 73 12.60 -0.83 -24.39
C ARG A 73 11.74 -0.26 -25.52
N ILE A 74 10.80 -1.01 -26.09
CA ILE A 74 9.88 -0.46 -27.11
C ILE A 74 8.88 0.55 -26.52
N LEU A 75 8.72 0.58 -25.19
CA LEU A 75 8.00 1.63 -24.47
C LEU A 75 8.90 2.79 -24.05
N LEU A 76 10.22 2.69 -24.32
CA LEU A 76 11.29 3.59 -23.86
C LEU A 76 11.62 3.46 -22.37
N PHE A 77 11.20 2.37 -21.71
CA PHE A 77 11.49 2.11 -20.30
C PHE A 77 12.81 1.37 -20.12
N ALA A 78 13.62 1.82 -19.15
CA ALA A 78 14.89 1.18 -18.79
C ALA A 78 14.66 -0.08 -17.92
N PRO A 79 15.03 -1.30 -18.37
CA PRO A 79 14.80 -2.54 -17.61
C PRO A 79 15.55 -2.64 -16.28
N ASP A 80 16.65 -1.90 -16.15
CA ASP A 80 17.60 -1.92 -15.03
C ASP A 80 17.46 -0.69 -14.10
N LEU A 81 16.33 0.03 -14.20
CA LEU A 81 16.04 1.25 -13.44
C LEU A 81 15.97 0.97 -11.92
N GLN A 82 16.86 1.60 -11.15
CA GLN A 82 16.93 1.46 -9.70
C GLN A 82 15.76 2.16 -9.01
N MET A 83 15.27 1.62 -7.89
CA MET A 83 14.01 2.00 -7.23
C MET A 83 13.84 3.51 -6.97
N HIS A 84 14.93 4.21 -6.66
CA HIS A 84 14.94 5.64 -6.35
C HIS A 84 15.26 6.55 -7.55
N ASP A 85 15.69 5.97 -8.68
CA ASP A 85 16.02 6.74 -9.88
C ASP A 85 14.73 7.06 -10.64
N PRO A 86 14.51 8.31 -11.09
CA PRO A 86 13.32 8.66 -11.86
C PRO A 86 13.34 7.98 -13.24
N ALA A 87 12.16 7.61 -13.75
CA ALA A 87 12.03 7.08 -15.10
C ALA A 87 12.56 8.07 -16.16
N PRO A 88 13.09 7.58 -17.30
CA PRO A 88 13.55 8.43 -18.39
C PRO A 88 12.48 9.40 -18.86
N GLN A 89 12.85 10.65 -19.17
CA GLN A 89 11.88 11.64 -19.66
C GLN A 89 11.23 11.20 -20.98
N GLU A 90 12.01 10.57 -21.87
CA GLU A 90 11.52 10.02 -23.14
C GLU A 90 10.46 8.91 -22.97
N PHE A 91 10.44 8.23 -21.82
CA PHE A 91 9.38 7.31 -21.45
C PHE A 91 8.16 8.06 -20.91
N ALA A 92 8.36 8.98 -19.97
CA ALA A 92 7.28 9.62 -19.24
C ALA A 92 6.51 10.65 -20.09
N LEU A 93 7.17 11.33 -21.02
CA LEU A 93 6.61 12.39 -21.86
C LEU A 93 6.74 12.03 -23.34
N GLN A 94 5.65 11.50 -23.91
CA GLN A 94 5.60 11.02 -25.29
C GLN A 94 4.50 11.70 -26.10
N PHE A 95 4.68 11.77 -27.43
CA PHE A 95 3.58 12.07 -28.33
C PHE A 95 2.69 10.84 -28.51
N TRP A 96 1.37 11.04 -28.49
CA TRP A 96 0.37 9.98 -28.58
C TRP A 96 -0.61 10.22 -29.71
N ASP A 97 -0.61 9.31 -30.68
CA ASP A 97 -1.70 9.12 -31.62
C ASP A 97 -2.53 7.87 -31.26
N GLU A 98 -3.66 7.69 -31.94
CA GLU A 98 -4.57 6.57 -31.68
C GLU A 98 -3.93 5.20 -31.96
N GLN A 99 -3.08 5.10 -32.99
CA GLN A 99 -2.46 3.84 -33.40
C GLN A 99 -1.36 3.43 -32.43
N LYS A 100 -0.47 4.34 -32.04
CA LYS A 100 0.54 4.15 -31.00
C LYS A 100 -0.12 3.73 -29.69
N ALA A 101 -1.17 4.43 -29.27
CA ALA A 101 -1.90 4.07 -28.06
C ALA A 101 -2.51 2.66 -28.15
N THR A 102 -3.03 2.27 -29.32
CA THR A 102 -3.56 0.90 -29.53
C THR A 102 -2.45 -0.15 -29.49
N ASN A 103 -1.29 0.13 -30.08
CA ASN A 103 -0.12 -0.75 -30.05
C ASN A 103 0.42 -0.90 -28.62
N THR A 104 0.57 0.20 -27.89
CA THR A 104 0.96 0.18 -26.48
C THR A 104 -0.02 -0.62 -25.64
N SER A 105 -1.34 -0.51 -25.87
CA SER A 105 -2.33 -1.31 -25.15
C SER A 105 -2.09 -2.82 -25.25
N LEU A 106 -1.64 -3.32 -26.41
CA LEU A 106 -1.25 -4.72 -26.58
C LEU A 106 0.02 -5.05 -25.80
N VAL A 107 1.03 -4.17 -25.83
CA VAL A 107 2.26 -4.33 -25.05
C VAL A 107 1.94 -4.41 -23.56
N LEU A 108 1.12 -3.51 -23.02
CA LEU A 108 0.69 -3.55 -21.62
C LEU A 108 -0.02 -4.86 -21.30
N GLY A 109 -0.93 -5.31 -22.17
CA GLY A 109 -1.60 -6.61 -22.03
C GLY A 109 -0.62 -7.78 -21.92
N ILE A 110 0.43 -7.78 -22.74
CA ILE A 110 1.51 -8.77 -22.67
C ILE A 110 2.28 -8.65 -21.36
N LEU A 111 2.64 -7.44 -20.93
CA LEU A 111 3.31 -7.21 -19.63
C LEU A 111 2.49 -7.76 -18.47
N GLY A 112 1.18 -7.48 -18.43
CA GLY A 112 0.29 -7.99 -17.39
C GLY A 112 0.17 -9.51 -17.36
N MET A 113 0.15 -10.17 -18.53
CA MET A 113 0.21 -11.64 -18.60
C MET A 113 1.52 -12.18 -18.03
N LEU A 114 2.64 -11.52 -18.31
CA LEU A 114 3.92 -11.88 -17.75
C LEU A 114 3.90 -11.66 -16.23
N ILE A 115 3.56 -10.48 -15.71
CA ILE A 115 3.51 -10.23 -14.25
C ILE A 115 2.64 -11.26 -13.51
N SER A 116 1.50 -11.65 -14.09
CA SER A 116 0.58 -12.64 -13.49
C SER A 116 1.11 -14.09 -13.55
N SER A 117 2.04 -14.38 -14.47
CA SER A 117 2.67 -15.70 -14.59
C SER A 117 3.79 -15.87 -13.56
N LYS A 118 3.99 -17.08 -13.03
CA LYS A 118 5.10 -17.36 -12.10
C LYS A 118 6.44 -17.13 -12.80
N SER A 119 7.10 -16.01 -12.50
CA SER A 119 8.47 -15.74 -12.93
C SER A 119 9.47 -16.40 -11.97
N PRO A 120 10.52 -17.06 -12.47
CA PRO A 120 11.64 -17.50 -11.62
C PRO A 120 12.56 -16.33 -11.23
N ASN A 121 12.46 -15.17 -11.88
CA ASN A 121 13.26 -13.97 -11.60
C ASN A 121 12.37 -12.84 -11.04
N PRO A 122 12.46 -12.53 -9.73
CA PRO A 122 11.71 -11.44 -9.10
C PRO A 122 12.04 -10.07 -9.70
N GLN A 123 13.31 -9.79 -10.01
CA GLN A 123 13.74 -8.50 -10.54
C GLN A 123 13.08 -8.17 -11.89
N GLU A 124 12.87 -9.18 -12.72
CA GLU A 124 12.14 -9.00 -13.99
C GLU A 124 10.68 -8.61 -13.72
N SER A 125 10.00 -9.32 -12.82
CA SER A 125 8.62 -8.99 -12.44
C SER A 125 8.51 -7.58 -11.85
N ASP A 126 9.48 -7.16 -11.04
CA ASP A 126 9.52 -5.83 -10.43
C ASP A 126 9.72 -4.74 -11.49
N ALA A 127 10.60 -4.96 -12.47
CA ALA A 127 10.80 -4.04 -13.58
C ALA A 127 9.52 -3.89 -14.45
N LEU A 128 8.84 -4.99 -14.75
CA LEU A 128 7.56 -4.96 -15.47
C LEU A 128 6.47 -4.25 -14.68
N THR A 129 6.37 -4.55 -13.38
CA THR A 129 5.40 -3.94 -12.46
C THR A 129 5.65 -2.44 -12.35
N ARG A 130 6.91 -2.03 -12.19
CA ARG A 130 7.31 -0.63 -12.14
C ARG A 130 6.94 0.12 -13.42
N CYS A 131 7.17 -0.48 -14.59
CA CYS A 131 6.77 0.13 -15.87
C CYS A 131 5.26 0.43 -15.92
N LEU A 132 4.41 -0.49 -15.45
CA LEU A 132 2.96 -0.25 -15.36
C LEU A 132 2.61 0.88 -14.39
N VAL A 133 3.27 0.92 -13.23
CA VAL A 133 3.08 1.98 -12.21
C VAL A 133 3.48 3.35 -12.77
N GLU A 134 4.63 3.45 -13.44
CA GLU A 134 5.13 4.70 -14.01
C GLU A 134 4.25 5.19 -15.18
N ILE A 135 3.76 4.29 -16.03
CA ILE A 135 2.77 4.64 -17.07
C ILE A 135 1.52 5.21 -16.42
N ALA A 136 0.97 4.53 -15.40
CA ALA A 136 -0.29 4.90 -14.78
C ALA A 136 -0.22 6.22 -14.01
N LEU A 137 0.83 6.41 -13.21
CA LEU A 137 0.87 7.46 -12.19
C LEU A 137 1.76 8.65 -12.55
N ALA A 138 2.78 8.46 -13.40
CA ALA A 138 3.76 9.51 -13.68
C ALA A 138 3.72 10.04 -15.12
N SER A 139 3.37 9.20 -16.09
CA SER A 139 3.48 9.54 -17.51
C SER A 139 2.33 10.41 -18.05
N ASN A 140 2.52 10.95 -19.26
CA ASN A 140 1.49 11.62 -20.04
C ASN A 140 0.65 10.64 -20.91
N ALA A 141 0.71 9.33 -20.66
CA ALA A 141 -0.05 8.35 -21.42
C ALA A 141 -1.58 8.62 -21.36
N PRO A 142 -2.33 8.34 -22.44
CA PRO A 142 -3.77 8.47 -22.46
C PRO A 142 -4.45 7.75 -21.28
N THR A 143 -5.49 8.35 -20.70
CA THR A 143 -6.23 7.84 -19.53
C THR A 143 -6.59 6.36 -19.68
N ARG A 144 -7.01 5.90 -20.86
CA ARG A 144 -7.31 4.47 -21.13
C ARG A 144 -6.13 3.53 -20.86
N LEU A 145 -4.91 3.94 -21.19
CA LEU A 145 -3.70 3.15 -20.97
C LEU A 145 -3.29 3.15 -19.50
N LYS A 146 -3.43 4.28 -18.81
CA LYS A 146 -3.22 4.39 -17.37
C LYS A 146 -4.17 3.47 -16.60
N THR A 147 -5.45 3.51 -16.95
CA THR A 147 -6.47 2.62 -16.37
C THR A 147 -6.14 1.16 -16.63
N GLN A 148 -5.76 0.80 -17.86
CA GLN A 148 -5.34 -0.55 -18.21
C GLN A 148 -4.12 -0.99 -17.39
N ALA A 149 -3.09 -0.15 -17.28
CA ALA A 149 -1.87 -0.45 -16.54
C ALA A 149 -2.15 -0.78 -15.06
N LEU A 150 -2.99 0.02 -14.39
CA LEU A 150 -3.40 -0.26 -13.00
C LEU A 150 -4.19 -1.56 -12.87
N ARG A 151 -5.15 -1.83 -13.79
CA ARG A 151 -5.95 -3.07 -13.78
C ARG A 151 -5.14 -4.33 -14.03
N LEU A 152 -3.96 -4.21 -14.64
CA LEU A 152 -3.06 -5.34 -14.91
C LEU A 152 -2.12 -5.67 -13.73
N LEU A 153 -2.09 -4.83 -12.68
CA LEU A 153 -1.33 -5.13 -11.48
C LEU A 153 -1.97 -6.32 -10.71
N PRO A 154 -1.15 -7.21 -10.12
CA PRO A 154 -1.63 -8.42 -9.46
C PRO A 154 -2.40 -8.09 -8.17
N THR A 155 -3.35 -8.97 -7.79
CA THR A 155 -4.18 -8.81 -6.59
C THR A 155 -3.41 -8.98 -5.27
N ASN A 156 -2.31 -9.74 -5.29
CA ASN A 156 -1.37 -9.84 -4.19
C ASN A 156 -0.10 -9.07 -4.58
N LEU A 157 -0.23 -7.75 -4.64
CA LEU A 157 0.86 -6.87 -5.03
C LEU A 157 1.93 -6.84 -3.92
N ASP A 158 2.98 -7.64 -4.10
CA ASP A 158 4.18 -7.60 -3.27
C ASP A 158 5.22 -6.70 -3.93
N PHE A 159 4.89 -5.41 -4.01
CA PHE A 159 5.72 -4.39 -4.67
C PHE A 159 5.85 -3.17 -3.75
N PRO A 160 7.06 -2.65 -3.51
CA PRO A 160 7.33 -1.62 -2.50
C PRO A 160 6.98 -0.22 -3.00
N LEU A 161 5.68 0.04 -3.20
CA LEU A 161 5.15 1.35 -3.61
C LEU A 161 5.68 2.55 -2.80
N PRO A 162 5.91 2.46 -1.47
CA PRO A 162 6.47 3.59 -0.71
C PRO A 162 7.93 3.93 -1.05
N GLU A 163 8.70 2.98 -1.59
CA GLU A 163 10.14 3.14 -1.87
C GLU A 163 10.40 3.62 -3.31
N ILE A 164 9.43 3.43 -4.20
CA ILE A 164 9.52 3.86 -5.60
C ILE A 164 9.31 5.37 -5.68
N VAL A 165 10.28 6.07 -6.26
CA VAL A 165 10.20 7.50 -6.53
C VAL A 165 9.64 7.72 -7.94
N LEU A 166 8.54 8.45 -8.03
CA LEU A 166 7.92 8.87 -9.28
C LEU A 166 8.14 10.37 -9.50
N THR A 167 8.21 10.81 -10.75
CA THR A 167 8.15 12.24 -11.09
C THR A 167 7.00 12.50 -12.06
N PRO A 168 5.78 12.80 -11.55
CA PRO A 168 4.61 12.95 -12.40
C PRO A 168 4.66 14.17 -13.31
N TYR A 169 3.95 14.09 -14.44
CA TYR A 169 3.76 15.20 -15.36
C TYR A 169 2.31 15.70 -15.34
N MET A 170 2.15 17.01 -15.41
CA MET A 170 0.86 17.68 -15.47
C MET A 170 0.79 18.56 -16.72
N PRO A 171 -0.31 18.52 -17.50
CA PRO A 171 -0.46 19.43 -18.63
C PRO A 171 -0.61 20.86 -18.13
N VAL A 172 0.08 21.80 -18.76
CA VAL A 172 -0.06 23.22 -18.46
C VAL A 172 -1.48 23.65 -18.89
N PRO A 173 -2.29 24.26 -18.01
CA PRO A 173 -3.60 24.77 -18.38
C PRO A 173 -3.52 25.70 -19.60
N GLU A 174 -4.54 25.67 -20.46
CA GLU A 174 -4.65 26.53 -21.65
C GLU A 174 -3.61 26.28 -22.77
N SER A 175 -2.65 25.38 -22.58
CA SER A 175 -1.66 24.98 -23.62
C SER A 175 -2.22 24.03 -24.70
N ASN A 176 -3.49 23.63 -24.61
CA ASN A 176 -4.11 22.60 -25.45
C ASN A 176 -3.32 21.27 -25.52
N GLY A 177 -2.56 20.94 -24.47
CA GLY A 177 -1.76 19.72 -24.38
C GLY A 177 -0.38 19.80 -25.04
N GLU A 178 0.04 21.00 -25.46
CA GLU A 178 1.36 21.25 -26.04
C GLU A 178 2.46 21.36 -24.98
N GLU A 179 2.13 21.84 -23.78
CA GLU A 179 3.09 22.06 -22.69
C GLU A 179 2.76 21.21 -21.46
N TRP A 180 3.82 20.72 -20.81
CA TRP A 180 3.74 19.82 -19.65
C TRP A 180 4.75 20.23 -18.58
N ASP A 181 4.27 20.43 -17.37
CA ASP A 181 5.08 20.67 -16.19
C ASP A 181 5.47 19.36 -15.54
N ARG A 182 6.74 19.26 -15.15
CA ARG A 182 7.24 18.17 -14.31
C ARG A 182 7.03 18.53 -12.85
N LEU A 183 6.27 17.70 -12.14
CA LEU A 183 6.02 17.87 -10.72
C LEU A 183 7.20 17.38 -9.87
N GLU A 184 7.19 17.77 -8.60
CA GLU A 184 8.18 17.32 -7.63
C GLU A 184 8.13 15.78 -7.46
N PRO A 185 9.26 15.14 -7.17
CA PRO A 185 9.28 13.71 -6.92
C PRO A 185 8.41 13.34 -5.71
N SER A 186 7.59 12.31 -5.86
CA SER A 186 6.75 11.75 -4.79
C SER A 186 6.90 10.24 -4.74
N SER A 187 6.50 9.61 -3.62
CA SER A 187 6.44 8.14 -3.60
C SER A 187 5.33 7.64 -4.53
N ALA A 188 5.47 6.42 -5.05
CA ALA A 188 4.40 5.80 -5.84
C ALA A 188 3.13 5.55 -5.00
N LEU A 189 3.28 5.32 -3.69
CA LEU A 189 2.15 5.21 -2.78
C LEU A 189 1.38 6.54 -2.66
N ASP A 190 2.09 7.66 -2.52
CA ASP A 190 1.44 8.97 -2.43
C ASP A 190 0.69 9.29 -3.72
N ALA A 191 1.34 9.13 -4.88
CA ALA A 191 0.69 9.32 -6.18
C ALA A 191 -0.53 8.39 -6.38
N LEU A 192 -0.46 7.15 -5.86
CA LEU A 192 -1.58 6.20 -5.91
C LEU A 192 -2.75 6.62 -5.02
N VAL A 193 -2.50 7.26 -3.87
CA VAL A 193 -3.55 7.76 -2.96
C VAL A 193 -4.14 9.08 -3.45
N GLU A 194 -3.30 9.96 -4.01
CA GLU A 194 -3.71 11.24 -4.59
C GLU A 194 -4.64 11.05 -5.80
N LEU A 195 -4.39 10.02 -6.63
CA LEU A 195 -5.14 9.80 -7.86
C LEU A 195 -6.65 9.55 -7.63
N PRO A 196 -7.11 8.68 -6.71
CA PRO A 196 -8.53 8.61 -6.34
C PRO A 196 -9.08 9.93 -5.80
N LEU A 197 -8.35 10.60 -4.90
CA LEU A 197 -8.82 11.80 -4.20
C LEU A 197 -9.01 12.98 -5.15
N HIS A 198 -7.98 13.32 -5.91
CA HIS A 198 -7.95 14.51 -6.74
C HIS A 198 -8.30 14.21 -8.19
N GLY A 199 -7.96 13.02 -8.69
CA GLY A 199 -8.12 12.63 -10.08
C GLY A 199 -6.87 12.84 -10.91
N GLU A 200 -6.97 12.51 -12.20
CA GLU A 200 -5.88 12.73 -13.13
C GLU A 200 -5.49 14.22 -13.17
N TYR A 201 -4.17 14.50 -13.21
CA TYR A 201 -3.62 15.84 -13.31
C TYR A 201 -4.12 16.78 -12.21
N ASN A 202 -4.12 16.29 -10.96
CA ASN A 202 -4.58 17.00 -9.78
C ASN A 202 -6.01 17.57 -9.94
N GLY A 203 -6.86 16.80 -10.62
CA GLY A 203 -8.28 17.10 -10.75
C GLY A 203 -8.67 18.01 -11.91
N LEU A 204 -7.78 18.20 -12.89
CA LEU A 204 -8.14 18.86 -14.14
C LEU A 204 -9.37 18.18 -14.79
N ASN A 205 -10.46 18.93 -14.99
CA ASN A 205 -11.76 18.45 -15.48
C ASN A 205 -12.56 17.52 -14.54
N SER A 206 -12.26 17.46 -13.24
CA SER A 206 -13.00 16.62 -12.29
C SER A 206 -14.50 16.91 -12.25
N ASP A 207 -14.90 18.18 -12.46
CA ASP A 207 -16.30 18.59 -12.44
C ASP A 207 -17.14 17.94 -13.54
N LYS A 208 -16.51 17.48 -14.64
CA LYS A 208 -17.20 16.90 -15.79
C LYS A 208 -17.59 15.43 -15.57
N ARG A 209 -17.05 14.76 -14.53
CA ARG A 209 -17.27 13.33 -14.22
C ARG A 209 -17.21 12.42 -15.45
N ILE A 210 -16.19 12.61 -16.27
CA ILE A 210 -15.98 11.79 -17.47
C ILE A 210 -15.76 10.34 -17.02
N LYS A 211 -16.50 9.41 -17.62
CA LYS A 211 -16.46 7.99 -17.25
C LYS A 211 -15.05 7.41 -17.19
N GLU A 212 -14.22 7.70 -18.20
CA GLU A 212 -12.83 7.21 -18.27
C GLU A 212 -11.97 7.71 -17.09
N GLY A 213 -12.15 8.96 -16.66
CA GLY A 213 -11.43 9.51 -15.50
C GLY A 213 -11.89 8.88 -14.18
N LEU A 214 -13.19 8.61 -14.05
CA LEU A 214 -13.72 7.86 -12.89
C LEU A 214 -13.20 6.41 -12.90
N GLU A 215 -13.11 5.78 -14.07
CA GLU A 215 -12.57 4.43 -14.21
C GLU A 215 -11.10 4.36 -13.78
N LEU A 216 -10.30 5.37 -14.11
CA LEU A 216 -8.92 5.49 -13.65
C LEU A 216 -8.84 5.58 -12.13
N ARG A 217 -9.67 6.43 -11.50
CA ARG A 217 -9.73 6.57 -10.03
C ARG A 217 -10.12 5.26 -9.34
N THR A 218 -11.12 4.56 -9.87
CA THR A 218 -11.55 3.26 -9.31
C THR A 218 -10.50 2.16 -9.52
N ALA A 219 -9.74 2.18 -10.62
CA ALA A 219 -8.63 1.25 -10.80
C ALA A 219 -7.51 1.50 -9.78
N ALA A 220 -7.18 2.76 -9.50
CA ALA A 220 -6.23 3.11 -8.44
C ALA A 220 -6.70 2.67 -7.05
N LEU A 221 -8.00 2.87 -6.76
CA LEU A 221 -8.62 2.37 -5.54
C LEU A 221 -8.48 0.84 -5.39
N SER A 222 -8.70 0.07 -6.45
CA SER A 222 -8.50 -1.40 -6.42
C SER A 222 -7.04 -1.80 -6.20
N VAL A 223 -6.07 -1.05 -6.74
CA VAL A 223 -4.65 -1.29 -6.50
C VAL A 223 -4.30 -1.00 -5.04
N PHE A 224 -4.82 0.10 -4.48
CA PHE A 224 -4.65 0.42 -3.06
C PHE A 224 -5.27 -0.65 -2.17
N GLU A 225 -6.49 -1.11 -2.47
CA GLU A 225 -7.15 -2.21 -1.75
C GLU A 225 -6.24 -3.44 -1.66
N ASN A 226 -5.67 -3.84 -2.80
CA ASN A 226 -4.79 -4.99 -2.91
C ASN A 226 -3.48 -4.80 -2.13
N PHE A 227 -2.92 -3.60 -2.13
CA PHE A 227 -1.74 -3.24 -1.36
C PHE A 227 -1.98 -3.31 0.16
N VAL A 228 -3.12 -2.81 0.65
CA VAL A 228 -3.47 -2.80 2.09
C VAL A 228 -4.10 -4.11 2.60
N ARG A 229 -4.09 -5.17 1.77
CA ARG A 229 -4.39 -6.55 2.23
C ARG A 229 -3.38 -7.02 3.26
N ASN A 230 -2.15 -6.52 3.22
CA ASN A 230 -1.15 -6.79 4.24
C ASN A 230 -1.49 -6.02 5.52
N GLU A 231 -1.77 -6.76 6.59
CA GLU A 231 -2.16 -6.21 7.88
C GLU A 231 -1.13 -5.21 8.44
N ASN A 232 0.17 -5.46 8.26
CA ASN A 232 1.21 -4.57 8.76
C ASN A 232 1.21 -3.22 8.05
N ILE A 233 1.01 -3.22 6.72
CA ILE A 233 0.93 -2.01 5.90
C ILE A 233 -0.26 -1.17 6.32
N ARG A 234 -1.43 -1.81 6.44
CA ARG A 234 -2.65 -1.19 6.93
C ARG A 234 -2.47 -0.55 8.32
N GLN A 235 -1.88 -1.28 9.27
CA GLN A 235 -1.58 -0.74 10.59
C GLN A 235 -0.66 0.47 10.52
N ALA A 236 0.40 0.42 9.71
CA ALA A 236 1.33 1.53 9.56
C ALA A 236 0.65 2.78 9.00
N ILE A 237 -0.23 2.64 8.00
CA ILE A 237 -0.98 3.76 7.41
C ILE A 237 -1.97 4.35 8.43
N VAL A 238 -2.72 3.53 9.16
CA VAL A 238 -3.67 4.05 10.15
C VAL A 238 -2.92 4.70 11.33
N GLN A 239 -1.81 4.11 11.77
CA GLN A 239 -0.99 4.65 12.86
C GLN A 239 -0.33 5.99 12.48
N SER A 240 -0.03 6.23 11.21
CA SER A 240 0.54 7.51 10.78
C SER A 240 -0.46 8.66 10.89
N MET A 241 -1.76 8.38 10.81
CA MET A 241 -2.87 9.34 10.97
C MET A 241 -3.21 9.64 12.44
N VAL A 242 -2.67 8.87 13.40
CA VAL A 242 -2.88 9.14 14.83
C VAL A 242 -2.00 10.32 15.26
N PRO A 243 -2.56 11.29 16.02
CA PRO A 243 -1.81 12.40 16.59
C PRO A 243 -0.55 11.93 17.34
N SER A 244 0.51 12.74 17.32
CA SER A 244 1.72 12.46 18.08
C SER A 244 1.44 12.51 19.59
N GLU A 245 2.11 11.65 20.38
CA GLU A 245 2.07 11.73 21.85
C GLU A 245 2.75 13.01 22.38
N ASP A 246 3.65 13.61 21.59
CA ASP A 246 4.29 14.87 21.89
C ASP A 246 3.44 16.04 21.35
N PRO A 247 2.84 16.86 22.24
CA PRO A 247 1.99 17.99 21.83
C PRO A 247 2.75 19.09 21.07
N SER A 248 4.10 19.07 21.07
CA SER A 248 4.90 19.99 20.26
C SER A 248 5.02 19.58 18.78
N VAL A 249 4.64 18.34 18.44
CA VAL A 249 4.74 17.80 17.07
C VAL A 249 3.35 17.68 16.45
N VAL A 250 2.88 18.77 15.87
CA VAL A 250 1.65 18.78 15.05
C VAL A 250 1.94 18.12 13.71
N LYS A 251 1.38 16.92 13.49
CA LYS A 251 1.43 16.28 12.18
C LYS A 251 0.35 16.92 11.28
N PRO A 252 0.70 17.38 10.07
CA PRO A 252 -0.32 17.87 9.14
C PRO A 252 -1.29 16.74 8.79
N ASN A 253 -2.56 17.09 8.57
CA ASN A 253 -3.55 16.13 8.09
C ASN A 253 -3.09 15.59 6.73
N THR A 254 -3.08 14.25 6.59
CA THR A 254 -2.84 13.64 5.28
C THR A 254 -3.97 14.04 4.32
N PRO A 255 -3.76 14.03 3.00
CA PRO A 255 -4.81 14.37 2.03
C PRO A 255 -6.08 13.52 2.21
N LEU A 256 -5.91 12.23 2.54
CA LEU A 256 -7.02 11.34 2.90
C LEU A 256 -7.74 11.81 4.17
N LEU A 257 -7.01 12.17 5.23
CA LEU A 257 -7.62 12.64 6.48
C LEU A 257 -8.33 13.99 6.30
N HIS A 258 -7.74 14.90 5.52
CA HIS A 258 -8.34 16.17 5.15
C HIS A 258 -9.66 15.96 4.40
N ALA A 259 -9.69 15.09 3.39
CA ALA A 259 -10.91 14.79 2.63
C ALA A 259 -12.04 14.13 3.45
N LEU A 260 -11.70 13.42 4.54
CA LEU A 260 -12.68 12.81 5.46
C LEU A 260 -13.20 13.79 6.52
N SER A 261 -12.36 14.71 6.99
CA SER A 261 -12.67 15.65 8.08
C SER A 261 -13.32 16.93 7.58
N SER A 262 -13.09 17.32 6.33
CA SER A 262 -13.66 18.53 5.74
C SER A 262 -15.20 18.50 5.76
N PRO A 263 -15.88 19.52 6.30
CA PRO A 263 -17.32 19.58 6.29
C PRO A 263 -17.85 19.79 4.86
N PRO A 264 -19.02 19.24 4.51
CA PRO A 264 -19.59 19.40 3.18
C PRO A 264 -20.04 20.85 2.93
N GLU A 265 -19.56 21.43 1.83
CA GLU A 265 -19.91 22.79 1.41
C GLU A 265 -21.28 22.88 0.72
N SER A 266 -21.85 24.09 0.63
CA SER A 266 -23.09 24.36 -0.11
C SER A 266 -22.93 25.64 -0.93
N PRO A 267 -23.07 25.59 -2.27
CA PRO A 267 -23.47 24.44 -3.09
C PRO A 267 -22.36 23.38 -3.22
N LEU A 268 -22.74 22.12 -3.39
CA LEU A 268 -21.78 21.02 -3.60
C LEU A 268 -21.12 21.12 -4.98
N THR A 269 -19.82 20.81 -5.03
CA THR A 269 -19.12 20.58 -6.31
C THR A 269 -19.01 19.07 -6.59
N PRO A 270 -19.21 18.62 -7.84
CA PRO A 270 -19.03 17.22 -8.21
C PRO A 270 -17.63 16.66 -7.86
N ALA A 271 -16.61 17.51 -7.93
CA ALA A 271 -15.24 17.16 -7.60
C ALA A 271 -15.08 16.85 -6.11
N THR A 272 -15.54 17.73 -5.21
CA THR A 272 -15.43 17.50 -3.76
C THR A 272 -16.27 16.29 -3.32
N VAL A 273 -17.48 16.13 -3.86
CA VAL A 273 -18.32 14.96 -3.57
C VAL A 273 -17.63 13.66 -3.98
N THR A 274 -17.03 13.62 -5.18
CA THR A 274 -16.30 12.43 -5.66
C THR A 274 -15.05 12.18 -4.83
N SER A 275 -14.32 13.23 -4.44
CA SER A 275 -13.14 13.14 -3.59
C SER A 275 -13.47 12.57 -2.22
N THR A 276 -14.44 13.15 -1.51
CA THR A 276 -14.89 12.64 -0.20
C THR A 276 -15.46 11.22 -0.32
N HIS A 277 -16.22 10.92 -1.38
CA HIS A 277 -16.73 9.57 -1.60
C HIS A 277 -15.59 8.54 -1.76
N LEU A 278 -14.58 8.83 -2.59
CA LEU A 278 -13.43 7.94 -2.76
C LEU A 278 -12.53 7.88 -1.52
N ALA A 279 -12.42 8.97 -0.75
CA ALA A 279 -11.77 8.98 0.56
C ALA A 279 -12.47 8.01 1.54
N THR A 280 -13.81 7.99 1.58
CA THR A 280 -14.54 7.04 2.42
C THR A 280 -14.29 5.59 2.02
N GLN A 281 -14.07 5.31 0.73
CA GLN A 281 -13.73 3.99 0.23
C GLN A 281 -12.28 3.58 0.56
N LEU A 282 -11.30 4.47 0.35
CA LEU A 282 -9.90 4.26 0.74
C LEU A 282 -9.79 3.94 2.24
N PHE A 283 -10.44 4.74 3.07
CA PHE A 283 -10.44 4.51 4.51
C PHE A 283 -11.19 3.23 4.89
N GLY A 284 -12.30 2.92 4.20
CA GLY A 284 -13.01 1.65 4.33
C GLY A 284 -12.11 0.44 4.06
N HIS A 285 -11.22 0.50 3.06
CA HIS A 285 -10.26 -0.56 2.74
C HIS A 285 -9.21 -0.77 3.83
N LEU A 286 -8.81 0.30 4.53
CA LEU A 286 -7.94 0.20 5.71
C LEU A 286 -8.65 -0.49 6.88
N LEU A 287 -9.94 -0.23 7.10
CA LEU A 287 -10.63 -0.76 8.29
C LEU A 287 -11.23 -2.16 8.09
N ARG A 288 -11.65 -2.49 6.87
CA ARG A 288 -12.45 -3.70 6.60
C ARG A 288 -11.67 -4.98 6.92
N GLY A 289 -12.18 -5.74 7.89
CA GLY A 289 -11.62 -7.05 8.27
C GLY A 289 -10.42 -7.00 9.21
N SER A 290 -10.03 -5.82 9.72
CA SER A 290 -8.97 -5.68 10.72
C SER A 290 -9.49 -5.03 12.01
N ALA A 291 -9.58 -5.82 13.09
CA ALA A 291 -9.95 -5.30 14.40
C ALA A 291 -8.90 -4.33 14.96
N LYS A 292 -7.61 -4.59 14.70
CA LYS A 292 -6.51 -3.76 15.18
C LYS A 292 -6.49 -2.38 14.47
N ALA A 293 -6.84 -2.34 13.19
CA ALA A 293 -6.88 -1.09 12.42
C ALA A 293 -8.03 -0.22 12.91
N LYS A 294 -9.20 -0.83 13.13
CA LYS A 294 -10.35 -0.16 13.76
C LYS A 294 -10.02 0.37 15.14
N GLU A 295 -9.29 -0.40 15.95
CA GLU A 295 -8.86 0.04 17.27
C GLU A 295 -7.96 1.29 17.22
N THR A 296 -6.97 1.28 16.33
CA THR A 296 -6.07 2.41 16.12
C THR A 296 -6.81 3.62 15.54
N ALA A 297 -7.73 3.38 14.60
CA ALA A 297 -8.50 4.44 13.93
C ALA A 297 -9.40 5.24 14.87
N ARG A 298 -9.89 4.65 15.98
CA ARG A 298 -10.67 5.38 17.00
C ARG A 298 -9.85 6.45 17.71
N ALA A 299 -8.51 6.34 17.71
CA ALA A 299 -7.63 7.34 18.30
C ALA A 299 -7.31 8.51 17.34
N ILE A 300 -7.80 8.48 16.10
CA ILE A 300 -7.57 9.56 15.14
C ILE A 300 -8.41 10.77 15.53
N LYS A 301 -7.73 11.89 15.78
CA LYS A 301 -8.32 13.20 16.05
C LYS A 301 -7.73 14.20 15.04
N PRO A 302 -8.46 14.52 13.96
CA PRO A 302 -7.98 15.47 12.95
C PRO A 302 -7.72 16.83 13.58
N ALA A 303 -6.64 17.50 13.18
CA ALA A 303 -6.42 18.88 13.60
C ALA A 303 -7.56 19.76 13.05
N PRO A 304 -8.04 20.77 13.81
CA PRO A 304 -9.04 21.71 13.32
C PRO A 304 -8.53 22.34 12.01
N ALA A 305 -9.42 22.42 11.02
CA ALA A 305 -9.09 22.97 9.71
C ALA A 305 -8.77 24.46 9.88
N ASN A 306 -7.48 24.79 10.04
CA ASN A 306 -7.05 26.17 10.10
C ASN A 306 -7.15 26.72 8.67
N PRO A 307 -7.97 27.76 8.41
CA PRO A 307 -8.22 28.26 7.04
C PRO A 307 -6.95 28.78 6.34
N GLU A 308 -5.86 29.02 7.06
CA GLU A 308 -4.55 29.37 6.48
C GLU A 308 -3.75 28.16 5.96
N THR A 309 -4.15 26.93 6.28
CA THR A 309 -3.54 25.67 5.81
C THR A 309 -4.41 24.88 4.83
N ALA A 310 -5.56 25.44 4.41
CA ALA A 310 -6.34 24.88 3.32
C ALA A 310 -5.47 24.87 2.03
N PRO A 311 -5.25 23.71 1.39
CA PRO A 311 -4.57 23.65 0.10
C PRO A 311 -5.55 24.07 -1.01
N ASP A 312 -6.05 25.31 -0.94
CA ASP A 312 -6.85 25.92 -2.01
C ASP A 312 -6.09 27.10 -2.62
N ALA A 313 -5.01 26.77 -3.33
CA ALA A 313 -4.61 27.42 -4.57
C ALA A 313 -3.67 26.50 -5.38
N PRO A 314 -3.86 26.39 -6.71
CA PRO A 314 -2.90 25.70 -7.56
C PRO A 314 -1.62 26.54 -7.58
N GLY A 315 -0.49 25.96 -7.16
CA GLY A 315 0.83 26.56 -7.32
C GLY A 315 1.08 27.84 -6.51
N GLN A 316 1.44 27.70 -5.23
CA GLN A 316 2.33 28.65 -4.57
C GLN A 316 3.75 28.09 -4.51
N PHE A 317 4.38 27.96 -5.69
CA PHE A 317 5.83 27.87 -5.83
C PHE A 317 6.32 28.89 -6.87
N PHE A 318 5.80 30.11 -6.79
CA PHE A 318 6.38 31.25 -7.51
C PHE A 318 6.41 32.46 -6.59
N VAL A 319 7.61 32.75 -6.07
CA VAL A 319 7.93 34.02 -5.44
C VAL A 319 8.60 34.88 -6.51
N PRO A 320 7.93 35.90 -7.10
CA PRO A 320 8.63 36.95 -7.82
C PRO A 320 9.54 37.68 -6.83
N ALA A 321 10.81 37.86 -7.20
CA ALA A 321 11.89 38.29 -6.31
C ALA A 321 11.78 39.72 -5.71
N ASP A 322 10.68 40.46 -5.89
CA ASP A 322 10.59 41.88 -5.50
C ASP A 322 9.20 42.29 -4.94
N GLY A 323 8.82 41.76 -3.77
CA GLY A 323 7.65 42.21 -2.99
C GLY A 323 8.04 42.77 -1.61
N PRO A 324 7.34 43.78 -1.06
CA PRO A 324 7.68 44.42 0.21
C PRO A 324 7.49 43.46 1.40
N PRO A 325 8.18 43.69 2.54
CA PRO A 325 8.20 42.73 3.65
C PRO A 325 6.80 42.52 4.26
N PRO A 326 6.50 41.30 4.76
CA PRO A 326 5.18 40.96 5.25
C PRO A 326 4.80 41.80 6.47
N SER A 327 3.54 42.23 6.49
CA SER A 327 2.95 42.94 7.63
C SER A 327 2.84 42.00 8.82
N ILE A 328 3.25 42.48 10.00
CA ILE A 328 3.15 41.77 11.27
C ILE A 328 1.67 41.47 11.55
N VAL A 329 1.29 40.19 11.49
CA VAL A 329 -0.05 39.71 11.84
C VAL A 329 -0.13 39.64 13.37
N VAL A 330 -1.12 40.32 13.94
CA VAL A 330 -1.47 40.24 15.37
C VAL A 330 -2.20 38.89 15.56
N PRO A 331 -1.82 38.04 16.52
CA PRO A 331 -2.54 36.78 16.76
C PRO A 331 -3.97 37.10 17.19
N VAL A 332 -4.94 36.54 16.48
CA VAL A 332 -6.32 36.46 16.95
C VAL A 332 -6.32 35.37 18.02
N GLU A 333 -6.80 35.69 19.22
CA GLU A 333 -7.02 34.72 20.29
C GLU A 333 -8.12 33.75 19.82
N GLU A 334 -7.76 32.49 19.53
CA GLU A 334 -8.72 31.40 19.32
C GLU A 334 -9.13 30.84 20.70
N ASP A 335 -10.42 30.55 20.87
CA ASP A 335 -10.97 29.91 22.06
C ASP A 335 -10.43 28.47 22.17
N ASP A 336 -9.27 28.29 22.82
CA ASP A 336 -8.51 27.04 23.03
C ASP A 336 -9.19 25.97 23.92
N ASP A 337 -10.49 26.05 24.17
CA ASP A 337 -11.18 25.22 25.20
C ASP A 337 -11.91 23.95 24.67
N ASP A 338 -12.01 23.74 23.35
CA ASP A 338 -12.70 22.55 22.80
C ASP A 338 -11.76 21.36 22.61
N GLU A 339 -12.00 20.27 23.35
CA GLU A 339 -11.23 19.02 23.24
C GLU A 339 -11.34 18.46 21.80
N PRO A 340 -10.21 18.05 21.16
CA PRO A 340 -10.23 17.63 19.77
C PRO A 340 -11.15 16.41 19.57
N GLN A 341 -12.10 16.58 18.66
CA GLN A 341 -13.09 15.56 18.29
C GLN A 341 -12.43 14.38 17.58
N SER A 342 -12.99 13.20 17.78
CA SER A 342 -12.57 12.02 17.02
C SER A 342 -13.09 12.06 15.59
N LEU A 343 -12.40 11.35 14.69
CA LEU A 343 -12.83 11.26 13.29
C LEU A 343 -14.24 10.70 13.13
N ILE A 344 -14.65 9.73 13.97
CA ILE A 344 -16.00 9.16 13.90
C ILE A 344 -17.09 10.16 14.34
N GLN A 345 -16.79 11.07 15.27
CA GLN A 345 -17.68 12.17 15.65
C GLN A 345 -17.83 13.14 14.47
N GLN A 346 -16.72 13.59 13.87
CA GLN A 346 -16.75 14.49 12.70
C GLN A 346 -17.51 13.86 11.51
N LEU A 347 -17.30 12.58 11.21
CA LEU A 347 -18.05 11.87 10.17
C LEU A 347 -19.55 11.79 10.48
N SER A 348 -19.93 11.66 11.76
CA SER A 348 -21.33 11.62 12.19
C SER A 348 -21.99 12.99 12.07
N GLU A 349 -21.27 14.06 12.39
CA GLU A 349 -21.70 15.44 12.18
C GLU A 349 -21.85 15.76 10.68
N ASN A 350 -20.85 15.41 9.87
CA ASN A 350 -20.89 15.59 8.41
C ASN A 350 -22.05 14.81 7.76
N LEU A 351 -22.31 13.59 8.21
CA LEU A 351 -23.48 12.82 7.78
C LEU A 351 -24.80 13.49 8.20
N SER A 352 -24.88 14.02 9.42
CA SER A 352 -26.05 14.76 9.90
C SER A 352 -26.29 16.04 9.08
N LEU A 353 -25.24 16.78 8.77
CA LEU A 353 -25.28 17.96 7.89
C LEU A 353 -25.72 17.59 6.48
N ALA A 354 -25.25 16.47 5.93
CA ALA A 354 -25.67 15.98 4.62
C ALA A 354 -27.16 15.58 4.61
N PHE A 355 -27.66 14.92 5.67
CA PHE A 355 -29.08 14.60 5.81
C PHE A 355 -29.96 15.85 5.95
N LEU A 356 -29.49 16.89 6.63
CA LEU A 356 -30.20 18.15 6.71
C LEU A 356 -30.21 18.85 5.35
N SER A 357 -29.06 18.93 4.68
CA SER A 357 -28.90 19.66 3.43
C SER A 357 -29.66 19.02 2.28
N ARG A 358 -29.69 17.68 2.19
CA ARG A 358 -30.51 16.96 1.19
C ARG A 358 -32.02 17.21 1.34
N SER A 359 -32.49 17.54 2.56
CA SER A 359 -33.92 17.75 2.85
C SER A 359 -34.43 19.14 2.47
N ARG A 360 -33.54 20.05 2.04
CA ARG A 360 -33.90 21.41 1.63
C ARG A 360 -34.68 21.39 0.31
N ALA A 361 -35.81 22.09 0.29
CA ALA A 361 -36.71 22.13 -0.86
C ALA A 361 -36.17 22.91 -2.07
N ASP A 362 -35.13 23.74 -1.87
CA ASP A 362 -34.57 24.60 -2.90
C ASP A 362 -33.49 23.91 -3.77
N ASN A 363 -33.08 22.69 -3.41
CA ASN A 363 -32.06 21.95 -4.14
C ASN A 363 -32.57 21.53 -5.52
N SER A 364 -31.71 21.64 -6.53
CA SER A 364 -31.97 21.02 -7.84
C SER A 364 -31.95 19.49 -7.74
N ASP A 365 -32.61 18.79 -8.68
CA ASP A 365 -32.57 17.32 -8.76
C ASP A 365 -31.12 16.78 -8.82
N ARG A 366 -30.23 17.50 -9.50
CA ARG A 366 -28.80 17.15 -9.63
C ARG A 366 -28.07 17.33 -8.30
N GLU A 367 -28.30 18.43 -7.61
CA GLU A 367 -27.72 18.69 -6.29
C GLU A 367 -28.22 17.69 -5.23
N ALA A 368 -29.53 17.40 -5.20
CA ALA A 368 -30.10 16.38 -4.33
C ALA A 368 -29.45 15.00 -4.56
N ARG A 369 -29.18 14.65 -5.83
CA ARG A 369 -28.47 13.41 -6.20
C ARG A 369 -27.01 13.40 -5.73
N GLU A 370 -26.32 14.55 -5.73
CA GLU A 370 -24.97 14.63 -5.17
C GLU A 370 -24.96 14.48 -3.66
N TRP A 371 -25.93 15.06 -2.95
CA TRP A 371 -26.11 14.83 -1.52
C TRP A 371 -26.36 13.34 -1.22
N ASP A 372 -27.19 12.66 -2.01
CA ASP A 372 -27.44 11.22 -1.86
C ASP A 372 -26.15 10.40 -2.04
N ARG A 373 -25.32 10.72 -3.05
CA ARG A 373 -24.03 10.05 -3.28
C ARG A 373 -23.04 10.26 -2.13
N LEU A 374 -23.01 11.47 -1.57
CA LEU A 374 -22.16 11.79 -0.42
C LEU A 374 -22.60 11.01 0.83
N VAL A 375 -23.90 11.01 1.12
CA VAL A 375 -24.50 10.24 2.21
C VAL A 375 -24.20 8.74 2.09
N VAL A 376 -24.28 8.19 0.87
CA VAL A 376 -23.95 6.78 0.61
C VAL A 376 -22.50 6.48 0.99
N GLY A 377 -21.54 7.35 0.63
CA GLY A 377 -20.13 7.19 1.02
C GLY A 377 -19.94 7.08 2.53
N TYR A 378 -20.53 8.01 3.30
CA TYR A 378 -20.48 7.97 4.76
C TYR A 378 -21.14 6.73 5.34
N LEU A 379 -22.33 6.35 4.86
CA LEU A 379 -23.03 5.16 5.36
C LEU A 379 -22.25 3.87 5.06
N CYS A 380 -21.60 3.77 3.89
CA CYS A 380 -20.77 2.64 3.52
C CYS A 380 -19.53 2.52 4.40
N LEU A 381 -18.84 3.63 4.67
CA LEU A 381 -17.70 3.65 5.59
C LEU A 381 -18.11 3.30 7.01
N LEU A 382 -19.13 3.95 7.56
CA LEU A 382 -19.62 3.69 8.92
C LEU A 382 -20.08 2.25 9.07
N SER A 383 -20.77 1.68 8.08
CA SER A 383 -21.16 0.27 8.09
C SER A 383 -19.94 -0.66 8.20
N GLN A 384 -18.87 -0.39 7.44
CA GLN A 384 -17.65 -1.18 7.50
C GLN A 384 -16.87 -0.97 8.80
N TRP A 385 -16.85 0.26 9.34
CA TRP A 385 -16.14 0.58 10.59
C TRP A 385 -16.83 -0.07 11.79
N LEU A 386 -18.14 0.16 11.98
CA LEU A 386 -18.92 -0.31 13.13
C LEU A 386 -19.13 -1.83 13.16
N TRP A 387 -18.97 -2.52 12.02
CA TRP A 387 -19.09 -3.98 11.96
C TRP A 387 -18.13 -4.66 12.94
N GLU A 388 -18.65 -5.45 13.88
CA GLU A 388 -17.84 -6.16 14.90
C GLU A 388 -16.96 -5.24 15.79
N ASP A 389 -17.24 -3.93 15.87
CA ASP A 389 -16.54 -3.00 16.76
C ASP A 389 -17.50 -2.29 17.74
N PRO A 390 -17.76 -2.88 18.93
CA PRO A 390 -18.67 -2.31 19.93
C PRO A 390 -18.28 -0.93 20.44
N LYS A 391 -16.97 -0.61 20.47
CA LYS A 391 -16.49 0.69 20.96
C LYS A 391 -16.81 1.79 19.96
N ALA A 392 -16.56 1.55 18.66
CA ALA A 392 -16.96 2.47 17.60
C ALA A 392 -18.49 2.64 17.53
N VAL A 393 -19.26 1.56 17.74
CA VAL A 393 -20.73 1.65 17.82
C VAL A 393 -21.17 2.58 18.95
N ARG A 394 -20.58 2.46 20.14
CA ARG A 394 -20.91 3.34 21.27
C ARG A 394 -20.66 4.81 20.91
N GLU A 395 -19.48 5.11 20.40
CA GLU A 395 -19.06 6.47 20.06
C GLU A 395 -19.95 7.11 18.98
N PHE A 396 -20.33 6.34 17.97
CA PHE A 396 -21.29 6.77 16.95
C PHE A 396 -22.70 7.04 17.51
N LEU A 397 -23.16 6.20 18.45
CA LEU A 397 -24.46 6.40 19.10
C LEU A 397 -24.46 7.65 20.00
N GLU A 398 -23.37 7.88 20.73
CA GLU A 398 -23.16 9.08 21.56
C GLU A 398 -23.10 10.36 20.71
N ALA A 399 -22.59 10.29 19.48
CA ALA A 399 -22.62 11.37 18.50
C ALA A 399 -24.03 11.65 17.89
N GLY A 400 -25.10 11.06 18.43
CA GLY A 400 -26.48 11.26 17.97
C GLY A 400 -26.89 10.40 16.77
N GLY A 401 -26.06 9.43 16.38
CA GLY A 401 -26.27 8.63 15.16
C GLY A 401 -27.58 7.84 15.13
N LEU A 402 -28.16 7.47 16.27
CA LEU A 402 -29.43 6.74 16.33
C LEU A 402 -30.61 7.57 15.79
N GLY A 403 -30.68 8.86 16.15
CA GLY A 403 -31.79 9.72 15.78
C GLY A 403 -31.86 9.93 14.27
N MET A 404 -30.72 10.27 13.67
CA MET A 404 -30.61 10.49 12.23
C MET A 404 -30.98 9.23 11.41
N LEU A 405 -30.55 8.04 11.85
CA LEU A 405 -30.85 6.80 11.13
C LEU A 405 -32.34 6.45 11.19
N VAL A 406 -32.98 6.62 12.36
CA VAL A 406 -34.40 6.33 12.53
C VAL A 406 -35.27 7.28 11.70
N GLU A 407 -34.91 8.57 11.65
CA GLU A 407 -35.61 9.56 10.84
C GLU A 407 -35.58 9.20 9.35
N GLN A 408 -34.40 8.95 8.80
CA GLN A 408 -34.22 8.66 7.37
C GLN A 408 -34.82 7.30 6.98
N THR A 409 -34.78 6.31 7.88
CA THR A 409 -35.41 5.00 7.63
C THR A 409 -36.94 5.08 7.57
N ASN A 410 -37.53 6.02 8.31
CA ASN A 410 -38.98 6.24 8.36
C ASN A 410 -39.50 7.03 7.14
N GLN A 411 -38.64 7.65 6.35
CA GLN A 411 -39.03 8.35 5.14
C GLN A 411 -39.50 7.35 4.07
N THR A 412 -40.72 7.56 3.56
CA THR A 412 -41.28 6.75 2.48
C THR A 412 -41.10 7.45 1.14
N SER A 413 -39.87 7.41 0.61
CA SER A 413 -39.61 7.75 -0.79
C SER A 413 -39.84 6.52 -1.68
N GLU A 414 -40.53 6.71 -2.81
CA GLU A 414 -40.62 5.72 -3.88
C GLU A 414 -39.42 5.81 -4.84
N VAL A 415 -38.73 6.96 -4.86
CA VAL A 415 -37.60 7.24 -5.77
C VAL A 415 -36.27 6.88 -5.11
N ASP A 416 -36.12 7.15 -3.82
CA ASP A 416 -34.90 6.86 -3.06
C ASP A 416 -35.06 5.56 -2.26
N VAL A 417 -34.45 4.51 -2.78
CA VAL A 417 -34.36 3.18 -2.17
C VAL A 417 -33.03 2.99 -1.43
N VAL A 418 -31.98 3.69 -1.89
CA VAL A 418 -30.60 3.40 -1.49
C VAL A 418 -30.31 3.90 -0.08
N VAL A 419 -30.58 5.17 0.20
CA VAL A 419 -30.26 5.76 1.52
C VAL A 419 -31.06 5.09 2.64
N PRO A 420 -32.39 4.90 2.55
CA PRO A 420 -33.13 4.19 3.59
C PRO A 420 -32.70 2.73 3.76
N GLY A 421 -32.28 2.06 2.69
CA GLY A 421 -31.77 0.69 2.75
C GLY A 421 -30.45 0.59 3.52
N LEU A 422 -29.53 1.52 3.30
CA LEU A 422 -28.26 1.61 4.03
C LEU A 422 -28.46 2.06 5.48
N CYS A 423 -29.38 3.00 5.75
CA CYS A 423 -29.73 3.39 7.12
C CYS A 423 -30.32 2.22 7.90
N ALA A 424 -31.19 1.42 7.29
CA ALA A 424 -31.73 0.20 7.91
C ALA A 424 -30.62 -0.82 8.21
N PHE A 425 -29.67 -0.99 7.29
CA PHE A 425 -28.52 -1.86 7.50
C PHE A 425 -27.62 -1.38 8.66
N LEU A 426 -27.25 -0.10 8.67
CA LEU A 426 -26.41 0.50 9.71
C LEU A 426 -27.10 0.51 11.09
N LEU A 427 -28.42 0.74 11.13
CA LEU A 427 -29.22 0.61 12.35
C LEU A 427 -29.18 -0.82 12.89
N GLY A 428 -29.21 -1.81 12.01
CA GLY A 428 -29.04 -3.22 12.34
C GLY A 428 -27.66 -3.55 12.89
N ILE A 429 -26.58 -2.99 12.30
CA ILE A 429 -25.21 -3.09 12.82
C ILE A 429 -25.13 -2.48 14.23
N CYS A 430 -25.69 -1.29 14.43
CA CYS A 430 -25.74 -0.63 15.72
C CYS A 430 -26.45 -1.50 16.77
N TYR A 431 -27.57 -2.14 16.41
CA TYR A 431 -28.27 -3.03 17.33
C TYR A 431 -27.45 -4.30 17.65
N GLU A 432 -26.91 -4.97 16.63
CA GLU A 432 -26.23 -6.26 16.76
C GLU A 432 -24.86 -6.16 17.44
N PHE A 433 -24.15 -5.04 17.28
CA PHE A 433 -22.81 -4.84 17.84
C PHE A 433 -22.75 -3.86 19.02
N ASN A 434 -23.87 -3.25 19.43
CA ASN A 434 -23.92 -2.51 20.70
C ASN A 434 -23.83 -3.48 21.88
N ARG A 435 -22.60 -3.73 22.36
CA ARG A 435 -22.26 -4.63 23.48
C ARG A 435 -21.67 -3.88 24.68
N GLU A 436 -21.35 -2.60 24.52
CA GLU A 436 -20.76 -1.76 25.55
C GLU A 436 -21.84 -1.17 26.47
N ALA A 437 -21.45 -0.84 27.70
CA ALA A 437 -22.30 -0.03 28.56
C ALA A 437 -22.26 1.43 28.06
N GLY A 438 -23.42 2.02 27.81
CA GLY A 438 -23.59 3.40 27.38
C GLY A 438 -25.03 3.87 27.62
N GLU A 439 -25.29 5.16 27.38
CA GLU A 439 -26.64 5.73 27.55
C GLU A 439 -27.66 5.08 26.60
N ILE A 440 -27.23 4.81 25.37
CA ILE A 440 -28.00 4.11 24.35
C ILE A 440 -27.65 2.63 24.38
N THR A 441 -28.60 1.81 24.82
CA THR A 441 -28.45 0.34 24.93
C THR A 441 -29.34 -0.38 23.92
N ARG A 442 -29.15 -1.69 23.74
CA ARG A 442 -30.11 -2.51 22.96
C ARG A 442 -31.55 -2.37 23.45
N GLY A 443 -31.73 -2.19 24.76
CA GLY A 443 -33.04 -1.98 25.37
C GLY A 443 -33.72 -0.69 24.93
N THR A 444 -32.95 0.36 24.60
CA THR A 444 -33.49 1.63 24.08
C THR A 444 -33.71 1.58 22.57
N ILE A 445 -32.87 0.85 21.82
CA ILE A 445 -33.00 0.69 20.37
C ILE A 445 -34.18 -0.24 20.01
N ARG A 446 -34.45 -1.30 20.79
CA ARG A 446 -35.47 -2.30 20.45
C ARG A 446 -36.89 -1.73 20.24
N PRO A 447 -37.44 -0.88 21.12
CA PRO A 447 -38.75 -0.27 20.87
C PRO A 447 -38.81 0.56 19.58
N LEU A 448 -37.70 1.15 19.14
CA LEU A 448 -37.63 1.90 17.88
C LEU A 448 -37.68 0.95 16.68
N LEU A 449 -36.98 -0.19 16.75
CA LEU A 449 -37.06 -1.25 15.73
C LEU A 449 -38.47 -1.84 15.64
N ASP A 450 -39.11 -2.12 16.78
CA ASP A 450 -40.48 -2.62 16.81
C ASP A 450 -41.46 -1.61 16.19
N ARG A 451 -41.24 -0.30 16.41
CA ARG A 451 -42.05 0.78 15.78
C ARG A 451 -41.85 0.87 14.27
N LEU A 452 -40.61 0.71 13.78
CA LEU A 452 -40.32 0.72 12.34
C LEU A 452 -40.82 -0.56 11.65
N GLY A 453 -40.89 -1.67 12.40
CA GLY A 453 -41.27 -2.99 11.92
C GLY A 453 -40.09 -3.70 11.28
N VAL A 454 -39.73 -4.88 11.81
CA VAL A 454 -38.60 -5.69 11.30
C VAL A 454 -38.79 -6.03 9.83
N ASP A 455 -39.98 -6.46 9.42
CA ASP A 455 -40.29 -6.77 8.02
C ASP A 455 -40.09 -5.56 7.09
N THR A 456 -40.40 -4.35 7.56
CA THR A 456 -40.15 -3.11 6.81
C THR A 456 -38.66 -2.89 6.60
N LEU A 457 -37.85 -3.04 7.67
CA LEU A 457 -36.39 -2.88 7.62
C LEU A 457 -35.76 -3.89 6.66
N VAL A 458 -36.16 -5.16 6.77
CA VAL A 458 -35.73 -6.24 5.85
C VAL A 458 -36.14 -5.93 4.42
N GLY A 459 -37.38 -5.48 4.20
CA GLY A 459 -37.88 -5.08 2.89
C GLY A 459 -37.11 -3.90 2.27
N ARG A 460 -36.61 -2.97 3.08
CA ARG A 460 -35.74 -1.86 2.61
C ARG A 460 -34.40 -2.39 2.12
N MET A 461 -33.76 -3.25 2.89
CA MET A 461 -32.49 -3.89 2.51
C MET A 461 -32.64 -4.76 1.25
N SER A 462 -33.75 -5.50 1.14
CA SER A 462 -34.05 -6.30 -0.05
C SER A 462 -34.25 -5.43 -1.30
N ARG A 463 -34.88 -4.26 -1.18
CA ARG A 463 -35.02 -3.33 -2.30
C ARG A 463 -33.68 -2.69 -2.71
N LEU A 464 -32.82 -2.32 -1.75
CA LEU A 464 -31.47 -1.85 -2.04
C LEU A 464 -30.68 -2.89 -2.85
N ARG A 465 -30.78 -4.18 -2.51
CA ARG A 465 -30.10 -5.27 -3.23
C ARG A 465 -30.46 -5.34 -4.71
N GLU A 466 -31.70 -5.00 -5.06
CA GLU A 466 -32.24 -5.09 -6.42
C GLU A 466 -32.13 -3.77 -7.20
N ASP A 467 -31.71 -2.68 -6.57
CA ASP A 467 -31.50 -1.37 -7.23
C ASP A 467 -30.31 -1.46 -8.20
N GLU A 468 -30.46 -0.91 -9.41
CA GLU A 468 -29.43 -0.94 -10.46
C GLU A 468 -28.09 -0.34 -9.98
N ARG A 469 -28.14 0.71 -9.14
CA ARG A 469 -26.94 1.36 -8.59
C ARG A 469 -26.10 0.42 -7.72
N PHE A 470 -26.71 -0.62 -7.14
CA PHE A 470 -26.03 -1.59 -6.27
C PHE A 470 -25.81 -2.94 -6.95
N LYS A 471 -26.78 -3.39 -7.74
CA LYS A 471 -26.76 -4.68 -8.42
C LYS A 471 -25.73 -4.75 -9.54
N ASP A 472 -25.60 -3.68 -10.32
CA ASP A 472 -24.75 -3.64 -11.51
C ASP A 472 -23.28 -3.36 -11.18
N VAL A 473 -22.97 -3.07 -9.92
CA VAL A 473 -21.59 -2.94 -9.43
C VAL A 473 -20.93 -4.32 -9.38
N GLY A 474 -19.87 -4.47 -10.17
CA GLY A 474 -19.01 -5.65 -10.26
C GLY A 474 -17.53 -5.31 -10.10
N PRO A 475 -16.64 -6.31 -10.03
CA PRO A 475 -15.19 -6.10 -9.86
C PRO A 475 -14.59 -5.22 -10.95
N ASP A 476 -15.06 -5.35 -12.20
CA ASP A 476 -14.61 -4.56 -13.35
C ASP A 476 -15.62 -3.48 -13.78
N SER A 477 -16.71 -3.28 -13.02
CA SER A 477 -17.85 -2.43 -13.39
C SER A 477 -18.32 -1.60 -12.20
N ILE A 478 -17.42 -0.75 -11.69
CA ILE A 478 -17.70 0.14 -10.55
C ILE A 478 -18.35 1.45 -11.01
N VAL A 479 -17.94 1.97 -12.18
CA VAL A 479 -18.44 3.24 -12.73
C VAL A 479 -19.68 3.01 -13.57
N LEU A 480 -20.79 3.62 -13.16
CA LEU A 480 -22.08 3.51 -13.81
C LEU A 480 -22.32 4.70 -14.75
N PRO A 481 -23.13 4.55 -15.81
CA PRO A 481 -23.52 5.67 -16.65
C PRO A 481 -24.41 6.65 -15.87
N TYR A 482 -24.28 7.95 -16.12
CA TYR A 482 -25.16 8.93 -15.50
C TYR A 482 -26.39 9.24 -16.38
N PRO A 483 -27.63 9.26 -15.83
CA PRO A 483 -28.01 8.78 -14.51
C PRO A 483 -28.30 7.26 -14.49
N THR A 484 -28.03 6.58 -13.38
CA THR A 484 -28.44 5.20 -13.10
C THR A 484 -29.44 5.16 -11.92
N PRO A 485 -30.63 4.56 -12.08
CA PRO A 485 -31.19 3.99 -13.30
C PRO A 485 -31.52 5.07 -14.33
N ALA A 486 -31.50 4.73 -15.62
CA ALA A 486 -31.69 5.70 -16.72
C ALA A 486 -33.06 6.40 -16.71
N ASN A 487 -34.03 5.84 -15.99
CA ASN A 487 -35.39 6.36 -15.83
C ASN A 487 -35.64 7.00 -14.44
N ALA A 488 -34.59 7.25 -13.64
CA ALA A 488 -34.73 7.72 -12.25
C ALA A 488 -35.61 8.97 -12.14
N GLN A 489 -35.41 9.98 -13.01
CA GLN A 489 -36.21 11.21 -13.07
C GLN A 489 -36.20 11.85 -14.47
N ILE A 490 -37.33 12.42 -14.90
CA ILE A 490 -37.53 13.02 -16.24
C ILE A 490 -36.62 14.26 -16.48
N GLY A 491 -36.13 14.90 -15.41
CA GLY A 491 -35.29 16.10 -15.45
C GLY A 491 -33.78 15.87 -15.39
N LEU A 492 -33.32 14.68 -14.96
CA LEU A 492 -31.89 14.35 -14.86
C LEU A 492 -31.35 13.98 -16.26
N LYS A 493 -30.56 14.88 -16.84
CA LYS A 493 -29.87 14.64 -18.12
C LYS A 493 -28.36 14.79 -17.94
N PRO A 494 -27.56 14.00 -18.67
CA PRO A 494 -26.12 14.20 -18.69
C PRO A 494 -25.79 15.56 -19.31
N GLU A 495 -24.85 16.28 -18.70
CA GLU A 495 -24.37 17.58 -19.21
C GLU A 495 -23.31 17.40 -20.30
N GLY A 496 -22.57 16.30 -20.25
CA GLY A 496 -21.53 15.93 -21.21
C GLY A 496 -21.78 14.58 -21.89
N SER A 497 -21.07 14.33 -22.99
CA SER A 497 -20.97 12.99 -23.56
C SER A 497 -20.18 12.09 -22.59
N ASN A 498 -20.72 10.90 -22.28
CA ASN A 498 -20.04 9.89 -21.44
C ASN A 498 -19.81 10.31 -19.97
N GLU A 499 -20.77 11.03 -19.39
CA GLU A 499 -20.81 11.31 -17.95
C GLU A 499 -21.08 10.02 -17.16
N GLY A 500 -20.28 9.78 -16.11
CA GLY A 500 -20.41 8.63 -15.22
C GLY A 500 -20.67 9.03 -13.77
N GLU A 501 -21.02 8.05 -12.95
CA GLU A 501 -21.20 8.21 -11.51
C GLU A 501 -20.75 6.96 -10.75
N ILE A 502 -20.40 7.17 -9.48
CA ILE A 502 -20.02 6.12 -8.54
C ILE A 502 -20.95 6.21 -7.34
N TRP A 503 -21.50 5.06 -6.96
CA TRP A 503 -22.36 4.89 -5.78
C TRP A 503 -21.74 3.94 -4.76
N PHE A 504 -21.13 2.84 -5.22
CA PHE A 504 -20.50 1.84 -4.36
C PHE A 504 -19.23 1.32 -5.03
N ASP A 505 -18.26 0.88 -4.24
CA ASP A 505 -17.16 0.04 -4.73
C ASP A 505 -17.55 -1.44 -4.68
N TRP A 506 -16.86 -2.25 -5.49
CA TRP A 506 -17.06 -3.70 -5.46
C TRP A 506 -16.83 -4.28 -4.07
N ALA A 507 -15.89 -3.73 -3.30
CA ALA A 507 -15.50 -4.35 -2.06
C ALA A 507 -16.47 -4.05 -0.90
N PHE A 508 -17.20 -2.93 -0.91
CA PHE A 508 -18.39 -2.76 -0.06
C PHE A 508 -19.56 -3.65 -0.51
N VAL A 509 -19.81 -3.76 -1.81
CA VAL A 509 -20.87 -4.61 -2.35
C VAL A 509 -20.62 -6.08 -2.01
N ASP A 510 -19.38 -6.53 -2.15
CA ASP A 510 -18.91 -7.84 -1.71
C ASP A 510 -19.07 -7.96 -0.20
N PHE A 511 -18.56 -7.03 0.62
CA PHE A 511 -18.80 -7.02 2.08
C PHE A 511 -20.29 -7.22 2.41
N TRP A 512 -21.18 -6.39 1.86
CA TRP A 512 -22.61 -6.44 2.13
C TRP A 512 -23.28 -7.75 1.67
N LYS A 513 -22.86 -8.30 0.52
CA LYS A 513 -23.37 -9.56 -0.04
C LYS A 513 -22.73 -10.79 0.60
N SER A 514 -21.48 -10.71 1.04
CA SER A 514 -20.62 -11.85 1.34
C SER A 514 -20.79 -12.38 2.75
N ASN A 515 -20.62 -13.69 2.83
CA ASN A 515 -20.40 -14.43 4.06
C ASN A 515 -18.89 -14.38 4.32
N TYR A 516 -18.44 -14.13 5.55
CA TYR A 516 -17.01 -14.17 5.90
C TYR A 516 -16.44 -15.58 5.63
N CYS A 517 -15.94 -15.85 4.43
CA CYS A 517 -15.34 -17.12 4.01
C CYS A 517 -14.26 -16.86 2.96
N GLN A 518 -13.20 -16.16 3.34
CA GLN A 518 -11.98 -16.05 2.52
C GLN A 518 -10.76 -16.54 3.30
N SER A 519 -10.80 -17.80 3.74
CA SER A 519 -9.60 -18.47 4.28
C SER A 519 -9.66 -20.01 4.31
N THR A 520 -10.55 -20.68 3.56
CA THR A 520 -10.52 -22.16 3.44
C THR A 520 -10.70 -22.67 1.99
N PRO A 521 -9.94 -23.71 1.58
CA PRO A 521 -9.91 -24.23 0.21
C PRO A 521 -11.21 -24.96 -0.21
N PRO A 522 -11.46 -25.11 -1.53
CA PRO A 522 -12.81 -25.22 -2.11
C PRO A 522 -13.44 -26.63 -2.04
N ASN A 523 -13.07 -27.47 -1.09
CA ASN A 523 -13.64 -28.82 -0.97
C ASN A 523 -14.12 -29.07 0.45
N PHE A 524 -15.30 -28.58 0.79
CA PHE A 524 -16.28 -29.28 1.64
C PHE A 524 -17.61 -28.54 1.53
N LEU A 525 -18.71 -29.30 1.41
CA LEU A 525 -20.09 -28.80 1.34
C LEU A 525 -20.34 -27.70 2.40
N CYS A 526 -20.27 -26.43 1.98
CA CYS A 526 -20.80 -25.31 2.74
C CYS A 526 -22.32 -25.28 2.54
N MET A 527 -23.01 -26.11 3.30
CA MET A 527 -24.46 -26.03 3.45
C MET A 527 -24.77 -25.51 4.86
N GLN A 528 -24.50 -24.22 5.09
CA GLN A 528 -25.38 -23.28 5.77
C GLN A 528 -24.81 -21.86 5.59
N LEU A 529 -25.37 -21.13 4.62
CA LEU A 529 -25.05 -19.74 4.34
C LEU A 529 -25.57 -18.84 5.48
N THR A 530 -24.80 -17.82 5.86
CA THR A 530 -25.31 -16.72 6.68
C THR A 530 -24.75 -15.43 6.13
N LEU A 531 -25.56 -14.77 5.29
CA LEU A 531 -25.23 -13.49 4.68
C LEU A 531 -25.03 -12.44 5.79
N GLN A 532 -24.20 -11.42 5.62
CA GLN A 532 -24.13 -10.32 6.60
C GLN A 532 -25.48 -9.64 6.83
N THR A 533 -26.27 -9.53 5.77
CA THR A 533 -27.68 -9.12 5.84
C THR A 533 -28.50 -10.06 6.72
N ASP A 534 -28.26 -11.37 6.68
CA ASP A 534 -28.91 -12.36 7.53
C ASP A 534 -28.41 -12.26 9.00
N THR A 535 -27.15 -11.91 9.24
CA THR A 535 -26.66 -11.57 10.59
C THR A 535 -27.40 -10.36 11.16
N VAL A 536 -27.59 -9.31 10.37
CA VAL A 536 -28.37 -8.13 10.77
C VAL A 536 -29.86 -8.48 10.96
N GLN A 537 -30.45 -9.28 10.06
CA GLN A 537 -31.85 -9.71 10.14
C GLN A 537 -32.12 -10.58 11.38
N ARG A 538 -31.24 -11.54 11.67
CA ARG A 538 -31.28 -12.31 12.91
C ARG A 538 -31.04 -11.42 14.12
N GLY A 539 -30.14 -10.44 13.99
CA GLY A 539 -29.93 -9.37 14.96
C GLY A 539 -31.23 -8.72 15.38
N PHE A 540 -32.05 -8.23 14.44
CA PHE A 540 -33.36 -7.63 14.77
C PHE A 540 -34.29 -8.54 15.58
N SER A 541 -34.16 -9.86 15.44
CA SER A 541 -34.96 -10.85 16.16
C SER A 541 -34.41 -11.21 17.54
N ASN A 542 -33.13 -10.89 17.83
CA ASN A 542 -32.48 -11.22 19.10
C ASN A 542 -33.04 -10.39 20.26
N ASP A 543 -33.22 -11.03 21.42
CA ASP A 543 -33.65 -10.35 22.65
C ASP A 543 -32.61 -9.31 23.12
N PRO A 544 -33.02 -8.15 23.66
CA PRO A 544 -32.08 -7.12 24.13
C PRO A 544 -31.14 -7.58 25.26
N LYS A 545 -31.56 -8.59 26.02
CA LYS A 545 -30.78 -9.21 27.11
C LYS A 545 -30.00 -10.44 26.66
N SER A 546 -30.23 -10.90 25.42
CA SER A 546 -29.37 -11.89 24.80
C SER A 546 -28.03 -11.21 24.57
N LEU A 547 -27.02 -11.59 25.35
CA LEU A 547 -25.64 -11.49 24.90
C LEU A 547 -25.65 -12.25 23.58
N ALA A 548 -25.64 -11.54 22.45
CA ALA A 548 -25.67 -12.16 21.13
C ALA A 548 -24.65 -13.29 21.15
N SER A 549 -25.16 -14.51 21.04
CA SER A 549 -24.37 -15.71 21.02
C SER A 549 -23.25 -15.47 20.01
N SER A 550 -22.01 -15.66 20.45
CA SER A 550 -20.90 -16.02 19.56
C SER A 550 -21.43 -17.10 18.61
N SER A 551 -21.85 -16.68 17.42
CA SER A 551 -22.48 -17.56 16.45
C SER A 551 -21.35 -18.31 15.78
N GLY A 552 -20.96 -19.40 16.43
CA GLY A 552 -19.82 -20.23 16.06
C GLY A 552 -19.44 -21.26 17.13
N ALA A 553 -20.26 -21.50 18.16
CA ALA A 553 -20.09 -22.64 19.04
C ALA A 553 -21.07 -23.75 18.66
N ASN A 554 -20.82 -24.40 17.51
CA ASN A 554 -21.29 -25.77 17.33
C ASN A 554 -20.75 -26.61 18.50
N ALA A 555 -21.44 -27.67 18.90
CA ALA A 555 -20.93 -28.59 19.92
C ALA A 555 -19.47 -29.03 19.63
N GLU A 556 -19.09 -29.04 18.35
CA GLU A 556 -17.72 -29.21 17.87
C GLU A 556 -16.77 -28.07 18.24
N SER A 557 -17.15 -26.78 18.15
CA SER A 557 -16.30 -25.67 18.59
C SER A 557 -16.23 -25.58 20.12
N ALA A 558 -17.26 -26.01 20.85
CA ALA A 558 -17.15 -26.15 22.31
C ALA A 558 -16.17 -27.27 22.68
N MET A 559 -16.19 -28.39 21.96
CA MET A 559 -15.19 -29.46 22.09
C MET A 559 -13.80 -29.03 21.62
N LEU A 560 -13.70 -28.25 20.54
CA LEU A 560 -12.44 -27.73 20.01
C LEU A 560 -11.88 -26.64 20.92
N ILE A 561 -12.71 -25.79 21.53
CA ILE A 561 -12.29 -24.82 22.55
C ILE A 561 -11.86 -25.55 23.82
N ALA A 562 -12.54 -26.64 24.21
CA ALA A 562 -12.10 -27.47 25.31
C ALA A 562 -10.75 -28.16 24.99
N SER A 563 -10.59 -28.70 23.78
CA SER A 563 -9.32 -29.33 23.36
C SER A 563 -8.21 -28.30 23.16
N LEU A 564 -8.52 -27.10 22.63
CA LEU A 564 -7.56 -26.01 22.47
C LEU A 564 -7.18 -25.44 23.82
N ARG A 565 -8.10 -25.36 24.80
CA ARG A 565 -7.76 -24.99 26.18
C ARG A 565 -6.86 -26.03 26.83
N GLU A 566 -7.11 -27.31 26.58
CA GLU A 566 -6.24 -28.41 27.04
C GLU A 566 -4.87 -28.36 26.36
N VAL A 567 -4.81 -28.10 25.04
CA VAL A 567 -3.57 -27.91 24.30
C VAL A 567 -2.82 -26.66 24.77
N ILE A 568 -3.49 -25.54 25.01
CA ILE A 568 -2.89 -24.31 25.56
C ILE A 568 -2.36 -24.58 26.97
N GLN A 569 -3.08 -25.36 27.79
CA GLN A 569 -2.62 -25.72 29.13
C GLN A 569 -1.37 -26.62 29.07
N ASN A 570 -1.36 -27.60 28.16
CA ASN A 570 -0.20 -28.48 27.93
C ASN A 570 0.98 -27.69 27.35
N GLN A 571 0.75 -26.80 26.39
CA GLN A 571 1.77 -25.91 25.82
C GLN A 571 2.28 -24.91 26.85
N SER A 572 1.43 -24.40 27.76
CA SER A 572 1.87 -23.52 28.85
C SER A 572 2.78 -24.26 29.82
N GLN A 573 2.45 -25.51 30.17
CA GLN A 573 3.31 -26.37 30.98
C GLN A 573 4.61 -26.73 30.25
N GLU A 574 4.55 -26.97 28.95
CA GLU A 574 5.74 -27.26 28.13
C GLU A 574 6.63 -26.02 28.02
N ILE A 575 6.06 -24.83 27.81
CA ILE A 575 6.76 -23.54 27.81
C ILE A 575 7.40 -23.30 29.18
N GLU A 576 6.71 -23.51 30.29
CA GLU A 576 7.31 -23.42 31.63
C GLU A 576 8.47 -24.40 31.80
N SER A 577 8.33 -25.64 31.32
CA SER A 577 9.39 -26.65 31.37
C SER A 577 10.60 -26.29 30.49
N LEU A 578 10.35 -25.72 29.31
CA LEU A 578 11.36 -25.27 28.37
C LEU A 578 12.05 -24.01 28.88
N GLN A 579 11.32 -23.07 29.48
CA GLN A 579 11.87 -21.90 30.16
C GLN A 579 12.74 -22.33 31.35
N ALA A 580 12.31 -23.33 32.13
CA ALA A 580 13.13 -23.89 33.20
C ALA A 580 14.43 -24.51 32.66
N LYS A 581 14.36 -25.30 31.58
CA LYS A 581 15.55 -25.87 30.91
C LYS A 581 16.45 -24.80 30.29
N VAL A 582 15.89 -23.77 29.68
CA VAL A 582 16.65 -22.63 29.12
C VAL A 582 17.33 -21.87 30.25
N LYS A 583 16.65 -21.65 31.37
CA LYS A 583 17.23 -21.00 32.56
C LYS A 583 18.38 -21.85 33.12
N GLU A 584 18.19 -23.15 33.27
CA GLU A 584 19.25 -24.08 33.72
C GLU A 584 20.46 -24.07 32.77
N ARG A 585 20.25 -24.17 31.46
CA ARG A 585 21.31 -24.07 30.44
C ARG A 585 22.00 -22.71 30.42
N SER A 586 21.25 -21.62 30.57
CA SER A 586 21.81 -20.26 30.62
C SER A 586 22.66 -20.03 31.88
N THR A 587 22.26 -20.64 33.00
CA THR A 587 23.04 -20.56 34.24
C THR A 587 24.33 -21.36 34.09
N GLY A 588 24.28 -22.57 33.53
CA GLY A 588 25.46 -23.37 33.22
C GLY A 588 26.39 -22.72 32.19
N ASN A 589 25.85 -22.07 31.16
CA ASN A 589 26.64 -21.32 30.18
C ASN A 589 27.31 -20.09 30.82
N ASN A 590 26.62 -19.36 31.70
CA ASN A 590 27.21 -18.22 32.42
C ASN A 590 28.34 -18.65 33.35
N ASP A 591 28.23 -19.80 34.02
CA ASP A 591 29.28 -20.32 34.88
C ASP A 591 30.50 -20.78 34.05
N ASN A 592 30.27 -21.46 32.92
CA ASN A 592 31.33 -21.79 31.97
C ASN A 592 31.99 -20.54 31.38
N GLN A 593 31.21 -19.51 31.03
CA GLN A 593 31.72 -18.25 30.50
C GLN A 593 32.58 -17.51 31.53
N LYS A 594 32.18 -17.48 32.81
CA LYS A 594 33.02 -16.93 33.89
C LYS A 594 34.31 -17.72 34.10
N GLN A 595 34.26 -19.05 33.98
CA GLN A 595 35.45 -19.89 34.05
C GLN A 595 36.41 -19.60 32.88
N LEU A 596 35.90 -19.54 31.65
CA LEU A 596 36.70 -19.18 30.47
C LEU A 596 37.28 -17.76 30.57
N GLU A 597 36.50 -16.77 31.04
CA GLU A 597 36.99 -15.40 31.25
C GLU A 597 38.14 -15.36 32.28
N THR A 598 38.01 -16.13 33.37
CA THR A 598 39.08 -16.25 34.37
C THR A 598 40.34 -16.89 33.79
N GLU A 599 40.18 -17.92 32.96
CA GLU A 599 41.28 -18.62 32.31
C GLU A 599 41.97 -17.71 31.28
N VAL A 600 41.21 -16.97 30.46
CA VAL A 600 41.71 -15.98 29.50
C VAL A 600 42.51 -14.87 30.19
N VAL A 601 42.04 -14.35 31.33
CA VAL A 601 42.78 -13.37 32.12
C VAL A 601 44.10 -13.96 32.63
N SER A 602 44.07 -15.20 33.12
CA SER A 602 45.29 -15.88 33.60
C SER A 602 46.32 -16.13 32.48
N LEU A 603 45.84 -16.52 31.28
CA LEU A 603 46.66 -16.79 30.12
C LEU A 603 47.26 -15.50 29.56
N LYS A 604 46.47 -14.41 29.49
CA LYS A 604 46.98 -13.08 29.12
C LYS A 604 48.06 -12.58 30.09
N ALA A 605 47.88 -12.78 31.39
CA ALA A 605 48.90 -12.40 32.37
C ALA A 605 50.19 -13.23 32.22
N ARG A 606 50.07 -14.54 31.92
CA ARG A 606 51.23 -15.39 31.61
C ARG A 606 51.92 -14.97 30.31
N LEU A 607 51.16 -14.62 29.29
CA LEU A 607 51.69 -14.17 28.00
C LEU A 607 52.47 -12.86 28.17
N GLN A 608 51.89 -11.85 28.81
CA GLN A 608 52.59 -10.58 29.08
C GLN A 608 53.86 -10.77 29.91
N LYS A 609 53.84 -11.68 30.89
CA LYS A 609 55.05 -12.01 31.67
C LYS A 609 56.12 -12.68 30.82
N SER A 610 55.73 -13.54 29.88
CA SER A 610 56.66 -14.17 28.93
C SER A 610 57.25 -13.16 27.96
N GLU A 611 56.43 -12.28 27.39
CA GLU A 611 56.84 -11.21 26.48
C GLU A 611 57.77 -10.20 27.14
N ALA A 612 57.53 -9.85 28.41
CA ALA A 612 58.43 -8.98 29.16
C ALA A 612 59.80 -9.65 29.36
N LYS A 613 59.81 -10.97 29.62
CA LYS A 613 61.05 -11.73 29.79
C LYS A 613 61.82 -11.87 28.47
N THR A 614 61.16 -12.07 27.34
CA THR A 614 61.83 -12.11 26.03
C THR A 614 62.44 -10.75 25.70
N LYS A 615 61.73 -9.64 25.96
CA LYS A 615 62.29 -8.29 25.77
C LYS A 615 63.48 -7.98 26.67
N GLU A 616 63.48 -8.48 27.90
CA GLU A 616 64.62 -8.34 28.81
C GLU A 616 65.84 -9.12 28.27
N VAL A 617 65.62 -10.35 27.79
CA VAL A 617 66.68 -11.16 27.17
C VAL A 617 67.19 -10.52 25.87
N GLU A 618 66.32 -9.99 25.02
CA GLU A 618 66.71 -9.25 23.81
C GLU A 618 67.59 -8.05 24.17
N LYS A 619 67.22 -7.29 25.20
CA LYS A 619 68.02 -6.16 25.67
C LYS A 619 69.37 -6.60 26.23
N GLU A 620 69.43 -7.69 27.00
CA GLU A 620 70.70 -8.26 27.47
C GLU A 620 71.58 -8.70 26.29
N GLN A 621 70.98 -9.26 25.22
CA GLN A 621 71.69 -9.63 24.01
C GLN A 621 72.23 -8.40 23.25
N GLU A 622 71.44 -7.33 23.13
CA GLU A 622 71.89 -6.06 22.56
C GLU A 622 73.05 -5.45 23.36
N ASP A 623 72.94 -5.40 24.69
CA ASP A 623 73.99 -4.90 25.57
C ASP A 623 75.28 -5.75 25.44
N LEU A 624 75.15 -7.07 25.29
CA LEU A 624 76.29 -7.96 25.03
C LEU A 624 76.93 -7.73 23.67
N LEU A 625 76.15 -7.46 22.62
CA LEU A 625 76.67 -7.12 21.30
C LEU A 625 77.47 -5.82 21.32
N VAL A 626 76.98 -4.79 22.04
CA VAL A 626 77.72 -3.53 22.22
C VAL A 626 79.03 -3.76 22.98
N LEU A 627 79.02 -4.58 24.04
CA LEU A 627 80.25 -4.93 24.76
C LEU A 627 81.23 -5.72 23.89
N LEU A 628 80.75 -6.61 23.03
CA LEU A 628 81.56 -7.34 22.05
C LEU A 628 82.19 -6.37 21.04
N ASP A 629 81.44 -5.40 20.53
CA ASP A 629 81.96 -4.36 19.63
C ASP A 629 83.01 -3.46 20.32
N GLU A 630 82.78 -3.08 21.58
CA GLU A 630 83.78 -2.33 22.36
C GLU A 630 85.07 -3.14 22.59
N VAL A 631 84.95 -4.44 22.89
CA VAL A 631 86.10 -5.32 23.12
C VAL A 631 86.86 -5.60 21.83
N THR A 632 86.16 -5.83 20.72
CA THR A 632 86.79 -6.01 19.40
C THR A 632 87.48 -4.73 18.94
N THR A 633 86.87 -3.56 19.15
CA THR A 633 87.49 -2.25 18.87
C THR A 633 88.73 -2.00 19.74
N LYS A 634 88.66 -2.29 21.04
CA LYS A 634 89.84 -2.22 21.94
C LYS A 634 90.94 -3.19 21.52
N ARG A 635 90.58 -4.43 21.13
CA ARG A 635 91.53 -5.41 20.60
C ARG A 635 92.19 -4.92 19.31
N LYS A 636 91.45 -4.32 18.37
CA LYS A 636 92.01 -3.69 17.16
C LYS A 636 93.01 -2.59 17.54
N HIS A 637 92.64 -1.68 18.45
CA HIS A 637 93.52 -0.61 18.92
C HIS A 637 94.75 -1.13 19.68
N ASP A 638 94.63 -2.20 20.47
CA ASP A 638 95.75 -2.83 21.16
C ASP A 638 96.70 -3.54 20.21
N LYS A 639 96.17 -4.26 19.21
CA LYS A 639 96.97 -4.83 18.11
C LYS A 639 97.73 -3.74 17.36
N GLU A 640 97.10 -2.61 17.07
CA GLU A 640 97.74 -1.46 16.41
C GLU A 640 98.85 -0.84 17.28
N ARG A 641 98.61 -0.65 18.58
CA ARG A 641 99.65 -0.19 19.52
C ARG A 641 100.83 -1.15 19.62
N MET A 642 100.58 -2.45 19.65
CA MET A 642 101.65 -3.46 19.69
C MET A 642 102.45 -3.49 18.38
N ARG A 643 101.78 -3.31 17.23
CA ARG A 643 102.43 -3.19 15.90
C ARG A 643 103.34 -1.95 15.84
N LEU A 644 102.90 -0.81 16.39
CA LEU A 644 103.72 0.41 16.49
C LEU A 644 104.89 0.28 17.48
N ALA A 645 104.79 -0.60 18.49
CA ALA A 645 105.83 -0.83 19.49
C ALA A 645 106.88 -1.87 19.09
N GLY A 646 106.78 -2.45 17.88
CA GLY A 646 107.73 -3.46 17.37
C GLY A 646 107.62 -4.83 18.04
N LEU A 647 106.46 -5.13 18.66
CA LEU A 647 106.14 -6.43 19.25
C LEU A 647 105.45 -7.31 18.20
N GLU A 648 105.76 -8.60 18.19
CA GLU A 648 105.16 -9.59 17.29
C GLU A 648 103.69 -9.81 17.68
N VAL A 649 102.77 -9.53 16.76
CA VAL A 649 101.31 -9.68 16.95
C VAL A 649 100.83 -10.84 16.08
N SER A 650 100.08 -11.79 16.65
CA SER A 650 99.55 -12.96 15.93
C SER A 650 98.55 -12.55 14.83
N GLU A 651 98.87 -12.87 13.58
CA GLU A 651 98.02 -12.69 12.39
C GLU A 651 96.99 -13.83 12.22
N ASP A 652 96.22 -14.15 13.25
CA ASP A 652 95.30 -15.31 13.17
C ASP A 652 93.82 -14.96 12.98
N GLU A 653 93.46 -13.69 12.83
CA GLU A 653 92.17 -13.30 12.25
C GLU A 653 92.35 -11.98 11.49
N ALA A 654 92.87 -12.11 10.27
CA ALA A 654 92.71 -11.12 9.21
C ALA A 654 91.57 -11.62 8.33
N ASP A 655 90.46 -10.88 8.38
CA ASP A 655 89.48 -10.66 7.32
C ASP A 655 89.38 -11.73 6.23
N ASP A 656 88.35 -12.56 6.31
CA ASP A 656 87.58 -13.05 5.16
C ASP A 656 86.18 -13.38 5.71
N ASP A 657 85.18 -12.62 5.29
CA ASP A 657 83.82 -13.07 4.98
C ASP A 657 83.17 -11.90 4.22
N ASP A 658 83.74 -11.64 3.04
CA ASP A 658 82.96 -11.32 1.84
C ASP A 658 82.10 -12.55 1.49
N ASP A 659 81.01 -12.32 0.76
CA ASP A 659 80.17 -13.30 0.04
C ASP A 659 79.18 -14.10 0.92
N ASP A 660 77.91 -14.32 0.59
CA ASP A 660 77.13 -14.09 -0.62
C ASP A 660 75.63 -14.28 -0.27
N ASP A 661 74.80 -13.50 -0.95
CA ASP A 661 73.55 -13.85 -1.63
C ASP A 661 72.61 -14.98 -1.12
N ASP A 662 71.36 -14.53 -0.94
CA ASP A 662 70.13 -15.02 -1.60
C ASP A 662 69.43 -16.35 -1.22
N ASP A 663 68.15 -16.31 -1.62
CA ASP A 663 67.11 -17.33 -1.77
C ASP A 663 66.22 -17.55 -0.53
N GLU A 664 65.03 -16.93 -0.50
CA GLU A 664 63.76 -17.42 -1.10
C GLU A 664 63.40 -18.84 -0.63
N GLU A 665 62.28 -18.97 0.10
CA GLU A 665 61.28 -20.00 -0.22
C GLU A 665 59.92 -19.67 0.45
N ASP A 666 58.91 -19.88 -0.38
CA ASP A 666 57.47 -19.67 -0.24
C ASP A 666 56.76 -20.68 0.72
N GLU A 667 55.43 -20.61 0.68
CA GLU A 667 54.38 -21.57 1.13
C GLU A 667 53.71 -21.20 2.47
N GLU A 668 52.55 -20.55 2.45
CA GLU A 668 51.18 -21.05 2.13
C GLU A 668 50.62 -22.11 3.11
N ASP A 669 49.45 -21.73 3.67
CA ASP A 669 48.29 -22.53 4.09
C ASP A 669 48.37 -23.60 5.21
N GLU A 670 47.77 -23.26 6.36
CA GLU A 670 46.49 -23.84 6.84
C GLU A 670 45.80 -22.96 7.92
#